data_AF-A0A4Z2DBH1-F1
#
_entry.id   AF-A0A4Z2DBH1-F1
#
_cell.length_a   1.000
_cell.length_b   1.000
_cell.length_c   1.000
_cell.angle_alpha   90.00
_cell.angle_beta   90.00
_cell.angle_gamma   90.00
#
_symmetry.space_group_name_H-M   'P 1'
#
loop_
_entity.id
_entity.type
_entity.pdbx_description
1 polymer ?
#
loop_
_entity_poly.entity_id
_entity_poly.type
_entity_poly.pdbx_seq_one_letter_code
_entity_poly.pdbx_strand_id
1 'polypeptide(L)'
;MLVNTNILDSNKTYLLSLVDYIVEMCFSLSESFNSSHPSLYNWDPNRCCVLLQCLQYLLVICMECLVKRSESNNYFSCLLSIVEKINTVIVPLRCALSPLHQFSTESEFVLAQRSVAFNRLSASNCANDFISISIQFLVDLMASNNSTHISLSSDRILFTIHCLGASYFQSTGWSFDTQWNEYILQLVEAVCLLTYSESNLEIFIFVWSIVYPTFKKAISRQNTKCTPLSINLSSLLSRIAFCFLRLSSICSLFKDELRLTDYLVDPAELFDLFAIDLSIDFSLHFSILKTCYNTSSSVIEILSILDSSRKDACTIAWLFFVSLLTYSLLVRTSITSFSAEHQDDYVFPSFVNEIRAYLPAHINPSMISSLDPETVLINMASSFDELSTFQSRMLFKSIFVKYMGRLCEFICTCCSVSSSAKENGFGLICIPQDGSLKTRDLCENGYRAAGMLTRYCSMLLYAPATTEYSTSIFENLVNHFFLPRQLYESQDSYKLSSHSECSVFPFYVLESIQEQLPEFARGIAQLNWRSDPYLCRIIKDIVKLYYKQLHAEAIASVVLNSPSLDFRTHILQYATFDQISCLVDSKTLIASHFERITYQHDILFKWVKFAYSIFSNTHSNDGYQRDAPFLVCPILLSHTLKDVTGILNSDSRKQCAHILKMYKEAVALVTCKETRLRILELCYNLDKKTMDPSCSLVKFFDLK
;
A
#
# COMPACT_ATOMS: atom_id res chain seq x y z
N MET A 1 44.40 -46.71 -11.24
CA MET A 1 43.76 -48.02 -11.04
C MET A 1 42.45 -48.01 -11.81
N LEU A 2 42.31 -48.90 -12.81
CA LEU A 2 41.09 -49.09 -13.58
C LEU A 2 39.96 -49.55 -12.65
N VAL A 3 39.05 -48.63 -12.30
CA VAL A 3 37.79 -48.99 -11.66
C VAL A 3 36.91 -49.63 -12.72
N ASN A 4 36.51 -50.87 -12.42
CA ASN A 4 35.84 -51.82 -13.28
C ASN A 4 34.49 -51.28 -13.79
N THR A 5 34.37 -50.96 -15.07
CA THR A 5 33.14 -50.51 -15.74
C THR A 5 31.97 -51.49 -15.58
N ASN A 6 32.27 -52.78 -15.36
CA ASN A 6 31.27 -53.84 -15.17
C ASN A 6 30.49 -53.75 -13.84
N ILE A 7 31.03 -53.09 -12.80
CA ILE A 7 30.31 -52.87 -11.53
C ILE A 7 29.32 -51.70 -11.65
N LEU A 8 29.56 -50.80 -12.61
CA LEU A 8 28.66 -49.68 -12.91
C LEU A 8 27.39 -50.18 -13.60
N ASP A 9 27.54 -51.08 -14.58
CA ASP A 9 26.42 -51.67 -15.32
C ASP A 9 25.57 -52.61 -14.45
N SER A 10 26.18 -53.36 -13.54
CA SER A 10 25.45 -54.24 -12.61
C SER A 10 24.60 -53.43 -11.63
N ASN A 11 25.16 -52.39 -11.00
CA ASN A 11 24.39 -51.54 -10.07
C ASN A 11 23.28 -50.74 -10.78
N LYS A 12 23.51 -50.35 -12.04
CA LYS A 12 22.50 -49.73 -12.92
C LYS A 12 21.34 -50.68 -13.21
N THR A 13 21.63 -51.92 -13.61
CA THR A 13 20.59 -52.93 -13.88
C THR A 13 19.83 -53.32 -12.61
N TYR A 14 20.51 -53.48 -11.47
CA TYR A 14 19.84 -53.80 -10.21
C TYR A 14 18.91 -52.69 -9.74
N LEU A 15 19.35 -51.42 -9.78
CA LEU A 15 18.53 -50.31 -9.30
C LEU A 15 17.35 -50.02 -10.24
N LEU A 16 17.54 -50.12 -11.56
CA LEU A 16 16.45 -50.06 -12.54
C LEU A 16 15.45 -51.22 -12.35
N SER A 17 15.92 -52.45 -12.17
CA SER A 17 15.05 -53.62 -11.96
C SER A 17 14.26 -53.54 -10.65
N LEU A 18 14.86 -52.98 -9.59
CA LEU A 18 14.20 -52.75 -8.32
C LEU A 18 13.11 -51.67 -8.45
N VAL A 19 13.41 -50.58 -9.15
CA VAL A 19 12.44 -49.52 -9.42
C VAL A 19 11.31 -50.05 -10.30
N ASP A 20 11.61 -50.85 -11.32
CA ASP A 20 10.61 -51.51 -12.16
C ASP A 20 9.68 -52.40 -11.32
N TYR A 21 10.24 -53.20 -10.42
CA TYR A 21 9.45 -54.03 -9.50
C TYR A 21 8.60 -53.20 -8.53
N ILE A 22 9.14 -52.10 -7.98
CA ILE A 22 8.39 -51.19 -7.10
C ILE A 22 7.24 -50.52 -7.85
N VAL A 23 7.50 -50.04 -9.07
CA VAL A 23 6.49 -49.39 -9.93
C VAL A 23 5.40 -50.39 -10.32
N GLU A 24 5.77 -51.60 -10.73
CA GLU A 24 4.85 -52.70 -11.07
C GLU A 24 4.02 -53.14 -9.84
N MET A 25 4.62 -53.20 -8.65
CA MET A 25 3.88 -53.43 -7.40
C MET A 25 2.90 -52.29 -7.10
N CYS A 26 3.28 -51.03 -7.31
CA CYS A 26 2.36 -49.90 -7.09
C CYS A 26 1.17 -49.92 -8.06
N PHE A 27 1.41 -50.24 -9.33
CA PHE A 27 0.35 -50.37 -10.34
C PHE A 27 -0.56 -51.59 -10.08
N SER A 28 -0.01 -52.76 -9.75
CA SER A 28 -0.80 -53.94 -9.42
C SER A 28 -1.62 -53.77 -8.14
N LEU A 29 -1.11 -53.05 -7.14
CA LEU A 29 -1.89 -52.66 -5.96
C LEU A 29 -3.03 -51.69 -6.33
N SER A 30 -2.84 -50.82 -7.33
CA SER A 30 -3.90 -49.92 -7.82
C SER A 30 -4.98 -50.62 -8.66
N GLU A 31 -4.67 -51.65 -9.44
CA GLU A 31 -5.64 -52.33 -10.33
C GLU A 31 -6.56 -53.33 -9.60
N SER A 32 -6.30 -53.66 -8.34
CA SER A 32 -6.92 -54.78 -7.63
C SER A 32 -8.38 -54.61 -7.14
N PHE A 33 -9.14 -53.60 -7.61
CA PHE A 33 -10.59 -53.51 -7.39
C PHE A 33 -11.35 -53.11 -8.67
N ASN A 34 -12.01 -54.10 -9.27
CA ASN A 34 -12.88 -53.96 -10.43
C ASN A 34 -13.97 -52.88 -10.25
N SER A 35 -13.91 -51.79 -11.01
CA SER A 35 -15.00 -51.23 -11.85
C SER A 35 -14.78 -49.74 -12.19
N SER A 36 -14.60 -49.45 -13.48
CA SER A 36 -14.99 -48.22 -14.22
C SER A 36 -14.67 -46.81 -13.67
N HIS A 37 -13.71 -46.63 -12.76
CA HIS A 37 -13.08 -45.33 -12.45
C HIS A 37 -11.60 -45.53 -12.10
N PRO A 38 -10.69 -44.56 -12.36
CA PRO A 38 -9.27 -44.72 -12.06
C PRO A 38 -9.07 -44.99 -10.56
N SER A 39 -8.55 -46.17 -10.23
CA SER A 39 -8.66 -46.83 -8.93
C SER A 39 -7.71 -46.31 -7.84
N LEU A 40 -6.82 -45.36 -8.15
CA LEU A 40 -6.02 -44.62 -7.16
C LEU A 40 -6.87 -43.67 -6.29
N TYR A 41 -8.07 -43.29 -6.76
CA TYR A 41 -9.02 -42.49 -5.97
C TYR A 41 -9.69 -43.28 -4.83
N ASN A 42 -9.54 -44.61 -4.78
CA ASN A 42 -10.16 -45.48 -3.78
C ASN A 42 -9.24 -45.86 -2.61
N TRP A 43 -7.99 -45.41 -2.62
CA TRP A 43 -7.06 -45.66 -1.52
C TRP A 43 -7.33 -44.71 -0.35
N ASP A 44 -7.21 -45.23 0.88
CA ASP A 44 -7.21 -44.39 2.09
C ASP A 44 -6.12 -43.30 1.95
N PRO A 45 -6.49 -42.00 2.04
CA PRO A 45 -5.54 -40.91 1.86
C PRO A 45 -4.27 -41.03 2.72
N ASN A 46 -4.35 -41.64 3.90
CA ASN A 46 -3.17 -41.90 4.74
C ASN A 46 -2.18 -42.89 4.10
N ARG A 47 -2.68 -43.93 3.41
CA ARG A 47 -1.85 -44.91 2.70
C ARG A 47 -1.20 -44.28 1.48
N CYS A 48 -1.93 -43.40 0.78
CA CYS A 48 -1.38 -42.60 -0.31
C CYS A 48 -0.25 -41.69 0.17
N CYS A 49 -0.41 -41.02 1.32
CA CYS A 49 0.64 -40.20 1.93
C CYS A 49 1.90 -41.01 2.29
N VAL A 50 1.73 -42.19 2.90
CA VAL A 50 2.87 -43.07 3.24
C VAL A 50 3.59 -43.56 1.97
N LEU A 51 2.83 -44.01 0.96
CA LEU A 51 3.42 -44.46 -0.30
C LEU A 51 4.15 -43.32 -1.01
N LEU A 52 3.55 -42.13 -1.06
CA LEU A 52 4.18 -40.93 -1.61
C LEU A 52 5.50 -40.62 -0.89
N GLN A 53 5.50 -40.64 0.44
CA GLN A 53 6.70 -40.40 1.24
C GLN A 53 7.80 -41.44 0.96
N CYS A 54 7.45 -42.73 0.84
CA CYS A 54 8.42 -43.78 0.48
C CYS A 54 9.04 -43.57 -0.90
N LEU A 55 8.23 -43.22 -1.90
CA LEU A 55 8.71 -42.95 -3.27
C LEU A 55 9.57 -41.69 -3.31
N GLN A 56 9.21 -40.66 -2.54
CA GLN A 56 10.01 -39.45 -2.38
C GLN A 56 11.36 -39.72 -1.72
N TYR A 57 11.41 -40.55 -0.67
CA TYR A 57 12.69 -40.95 -0.08
C TYR A 57 13.59 -41.72 -1.06
N LEU A 58 13.01 -42.56 -1.92
CA LEU A 58 13.77 -43.24 -2.97
C LEU A 58 14.43 -42.24 -3.94
N LEU A 59 13.73 -41.15 -4.30
CA LEU A 59 14.28 -40.07 -5.11
C LEU A 59 15.40 -39.30 -4.39
N VAL A 60 15.25 -39.04 -3.09
CA VAL A 60 16.31 -38.42 -2.27
C VAL A 60 17.57 -39.30 -2.22
N ILE A 61 17.43 -40.62 -2.07
CA ILE A 61 18.56 -41.55 -2.11
C ILE A 61 19.26 -41.51 -3.47
N CYS A 62 18.48 -41.45 -4.57
CA CYS A 62 19.01 -41.29 -5.92
C CYS A 62 19.82 -39.99 -6.05
N MET A 63 19.34 -38.89 -5.46
CA MET A 63 20.06 -37.62 -5.42
C MET A 63 21.39 -37.74 -4.64
N GLU A 64 21.40 -38.38 -3.48
CA GLU A 64 22.65 -38.59 -2.74
C GLU A 64 23.68 -39.41 -3.53
N CYS A 65 23.22 -40.41 -4.28
CA CYS A 65 24.07 -41.19 -5.16
C CYS A 65 24.69 -40.34 -6.28
N LEU A 66 23.96 -39.34 -6.78
CA LEU A 66 24.44 -38.37 -7.76
C LEU A 66 25.54 -37.47 -7.18
N VAL A 67 25.33 -36.93 -5.96
CA VAL A 67 26.35 -36.09 -5.28
C VAL A 67 27.66 -36.85 -5.06
N LYS A 68 27.58 -38.14 -4.71
CA LYS A 68 28.77 -38.97 -4.42
C LYS A 68 29.53 -39.46 -5.66
N ARG A 69 28.98 -39.34 -6.88
CA ARG A 69 29.53 -39.97 -8.11
C ARG A 69 29.55 -39.04 -9.32
N SER A 70 29.79 -37.75 -9.12
CA SER A 70 29.70 -36.65 -10.10
C SER A 70 30.58 -36.73 -11.37
N GLU A 71 31.27 -37.85 -11.63
CA GLU A 71 32.26 -37.98 -12.72
C GLU A 71 31.77 -38.78 -13.94
N SER A 72 30.49 -39.19 -14.02
CA SER A 72 30.00 -40.00 -15.15
C SER A 72 28.61 -39.60 -15.70
N ASN A 73 28.58 -39.01 -16.91
CA ASN A 73 27.35 -38.63 -17.65
C ASN A 73 26.38 -39.82 -17.87
N ASN A 74 26.90 -41.04 -17.96
CA ASN A 74 26.10 -42.27 -18.11
C ASN A 74 25.27 -42.63 -16.86
N TYR A 75 25.68 -42.12 -15.69
CA TYR A 75 25.00 -42.35 -14.43
C TYR A 75 23.86 -41.34 -14.23
N PHE A 76 24.07 -40.08 -14.64
CA PHE A 76 23.04 -39.04 -14.64
C PHE A 76 21.82 -39.43 -15.47
N SER A 77 22.03 -39.86 -16.73
CA SER A 77 20.94 -40.32 -17.61
C SER A 77 20.19 -41.53 -17.06
N CYS A 78 20.88 -42.43 -16.36
CA CYS A 78 20.25 -43.56 -15.69
C CYS A 78 19.33 -43.10 -14.55
N LEU A 79 19.80 -42.17 -13.72
CA LEU A 79 19.04 -41.63 -12.61
C LEU A 79 17.81 -40.85 -13.10
N LEU A 80 17.91 -40.10 -14.20
CA LEU A 80 16.75 -39.45 -14.83
C LEU A 80 15.68 -40.47 -15.26
N SER A 81 16.08 -41.58 -15.89
CA SER A 81 15.12 -42.65 -16.26
C SER A 81 14.42 -43.26 -15.05
N ILE A 82 15.12 -43.37 -13.91
CA ILE A 82 14.52 -43.82 -12.65
C ILE A 82 13.50 -42.80 -12.12
N VAL A 83 13.84 -41.50 -12.17
CA VAL A 83 12.93 -40.41 -11.79
C VAL A 83 11.66 -40.43 -12.64
N GLU A 84 11.80 -40.58 -13.95
CA GLU A 84 10.65 -40.69 -14.88
C GLU A 84 9.73 -41.87 -14.52
N LYS A 85 10.30 -43.05 -14.28
CA LYS A 85 9.54 -44.24 -13.86
C LYS A 85 8.80 -44.02 -12.55
N ILE A 86 9.47 -43.48 -11.53
CA ILE A 86 8.85 -43.17 -10.24
C ILE A 86 7.75 -42.10 -10.39
N ASN A 87 7.97 -41.10 -11.25
CA ASN A 87 7.00 -40.04 -11.52
C ASN A 87 5.71 -40.55 -12.16
N THR A 88 5.72 -41.68 -12.88
CA THR A 88 4.49 -42.31 -13.40
C THR A 88 3.50 -42.70 -12.29
N VAL A 89 4.00 -42.95 -11.07
CA VAL A 89 3.21 -43.29 -9.88
C VAL A 89 2.99 -42.07 -8.98
N ILE A 90 4.02 -41.24 -8.76
CA ILE A 90 3.92 -40.05 -7.91
C ILE A 90 2.92 -39.03 -8.45
N VAL A 91 2.86 -38.81 -9.77
CA VAL A 91 1.98 -37.79 -10.37
C VAL A 91 0.51 -38.09 -10.07
N PRO A 92 -0.04 -39.30 -10.37
CA PRO A 92 -1.40 -39.66 -9.96
C PRO A 92 -1.67 -39.57 -8.46
N LEU A 93 -0.71 -39.98 -7.61
CA LEU A 93 -0.85 -39.90 -6.15
C LEU A 93 -0.99 -38.47 -5.66
N ARG A 94 -0.18 -37.54 -6.18
CA ARG A 94 -0.27 -36.11 -5.87
C ARG A 94 -1.60 -35.51 -6.34
N CYS A 95 -2.10 -35.90 -7.51
CA CYS A 95 -3.41 -35.46 -8.01
C CYS A 95 -4.54 -35.95 -7.10
N ALA A 96 -4.50 -37.20 -6.63
CA ALA A 96 -5.50 -37.77 -5.73
C ALA A 96 -5.50 -37.13 -4.33
N LEU A 97 -4.31 -36.74 -3.83
CA LEU A 97 -4.14 -36.11 -2.52
C LEU A 97 -4.32 -34.60 -2.52
N SER A 98 -4.45 -33.96 -3.68
CA SER A 98 -4.46 -32.50 -3.78
C SER A 98 -5.69 -31.90 -3.07
N PRO A 99 -5.48 -30.95 -2.13
CA PRO A 99 -6.58 -30.26 -1.47
C PRO A 99 -7.46 -29.47 -2.46
N LEU A 100 -6.93 -29.08 -3.62
CA LEU A 100 -7.66 -28.35 -4.66
C LEU A 100 -8.83 -29.16 -5.26
N HIS A 101 -8.81 -30.48 -5.16
CA HIS A 101 -9.93 -31.34 -5.59
C HIS A 101 -11.02 -31.53 -4.52
N GLN A 102 -10.72 -31.27 -3.24
CA GLN A 102 -11.66 -31.49 -2.13
C GLN A 102 -12.54 -30.26 -1.83
N PHE A 103 -12.18 -29.06 -2.31
CA PHE A 103 -12.94 -27.83 -2.06
C PHE A 103 -14.10 -27.55 -3.04
N SER A 104 -14.47 -28.48 -3.92
CA SER A 104 -15.61 -28.30 -4.86
C SER A 104 -16.99 -28.62 -4.26
N THR A 105 -17.09 -28.93 -2.97
CA THR A 105 -18.37 -29.04 -2.26
C THR A 105 -18.43 -28.04 -1.13
N GLU A 106 -19.33 -27.07 -1.26
CA GLU A 106 -19.64 -26.04 -0.27
C GLU A 106 -19.97 -26.63 1.11
N SER A 107 -19.70 -25.83 2.13
CA SER A 107 -20.03 -26.01 3.56
C SER A 107 -19.05 -26.85 4.41
N GLU A 108 -18.07 -26.17 5.01
CA GLU A 108 -17.58 -26.50 6.37
C GLU A 108 -16.70 -25.34 6.91
N PHE A 109 -17.33 -24.19 7.16
CA PHE A 109 -16.74 -23.03 7.86
C PHE A 109 -17.30 -22.90 9.27
N VAL A 110 -17.45 -24.01 9.99
CA VAL A 110 -17.69 -24.01 11.43
C VAL A 110 -17.08 -25.29 11.98
N LEU A 111 -15.91 -25.18 12.64
CA LEU A 111 -15.43 -26.05 13.75
C LEU A 111 -13.91 -25.85 13.98
N ALA A 112 -13.50 -24.60 14.20
CA ALA A 112 -12.25 -24.33 14.92
C ALA A 112 -12.60 -24.09 16.39
N GLN A 113 -12.59 -25.15 17.21
CA GLN A 113 -12.35 -25.15 18.67
C GLN A 113 -12.69 -26.53 19.25
N ARG A 114 -11.69 -27.42 19.39
CA ARG A 114 -11.55 -28.36 20.52
C ARG A 114 -10.24 -29.14 20.46
N SER A 115 -9.68 -29.38 21.64
CA SER A 115 -8.39 -30.03 21.91
C SER A 115 -8.45 -31.56 21.87
N VAL A 116 -7.42 -32.16 21.28
CA VAL A 116 -6.79 -33.49 21.47
C VAL A 116 -7.61 -34.61 22.12
N ALA A 117 -7.93 -35.63 21.32
CA ALA A 117 -7.77 -37.04 21.67
C ALA A 117 -7.83 -37.90 20.39
N PHE A 118 -7.01 -38.95 20.34
CA PHE A 118 -6.89 -39.93 19.26
C PHE A 118 -8.24 -40.40 18.67
N ASN A 119 -8.22 -40.66 17.36
CA ASN A 119 -9.19 -41.41 16.55
C ASN A 119 -10.51 -40.72 16.16
N ARG A 120 -10.43 -39.95 15.07
CA ARG A 120 -11.30 -39.98 13.87
C ARG A 120 -10.90 -38.78 13.01
N LEU A 121 -9.97 -38.98 12.09
CA LEU A 121 -9.37 -37.91 11.27
C LEU A 121 -10.35 -37.55 10.15
N SER A 122 -10.91 -36.34 10.23
CA SER A 122 -11.62 -35.66 9.14
C SER A 122 -10.67 -35.37 7.98
N ALA A 123 -11.21 -35.18 6.78
CA ALA A 123 -10.47 -34.88 5.54
C ALA A 123 -9.43 -33.74 5.67
N SER A 124 -9.64 -32.83 6.62
CA SER A 124 -8.73 -31.72 6.97
C SER A 124 -7.32 -32.14 7.41
N ASN A 125 -7.14 -33.32 8.00
CA ASN A 125 -5.82 -33.74 8.52
C ASN A 125 -4.93 -34.31 7.40
N CYS A 126 -5.50 -34.99 6.41
CA CYS A 126 -4.73 -35.54 5.30
C CYS A 126 -4.11 -34.45 4.41
N ALA A 127 -4.82 -33.35 4.17
CA ALA A 127 -4.28 -32.22 3.41
C ALA A 127 -3.05 -31.60 4.10
N ASN A 128 -3.08 -31.47 5.43
CA ASN A 128 -1.95 -30.98 6.21
C ASN A 128 -0.78 -31.97 6.18
N ASP A 129 -1.05 -33.27 6.30
CA ASP A 129 -0.02 -34.31 6.21
C ASP A 129 0.64 -34.35 4.83
N PHE A 130 -0.15 -34.21 3.76
CA PHE A 130 0.35 -34.13 2.38
C PHE A 130 1.25 -32.90 2.17
N ILE A 131 0.83 -31.72 2.66
CA ILE A 131 1.65 -30.51 2.60
C ILE A 131 2.94 -30.69 3.40
N SER A 132 2.86 -31.23 4.62
CA SER A 132 4.03 -31.49 5.48
C SER A 132 5.04 -32.43 4.82
N ILE A 133 4.58 -33.56 4.27
CA ILE A 133 5.41 -34.52 3.53
C ILE A 133 6.05 -33.84 2.30
N SER A 134 5.29 -33.01 1.59
CA SER A 134 5.79 -32.29 0.42
C SER A 134 6.84 -31.25 0.77
N ILE A 135 6.70 -30.56 1.92
CA ILE A 135 7.71 -29.64 2.43
C ILE A 135 8.97 -30.42 2.80
N GLN A 136 8.85 -31.49 3.60
CA GLN A 136 9.99 -32.30 4.00
C GLN A 136 10.74 -32.88 2.80
N PHE A 137 10.03 -33.31 1.75
CA PHE A 137 10.66 -33.76 0.51
C PHE A 137 11.52 -32.68 -0.15
N LEU A 138 11.04 -31.43 -0.21
CA LEU A 138 11.83 -30.31 -0.73
C LEU A 138 13.06 -30.04 0.16
N VAL A 139 12.88 -30.07 1.48
CA VAL A 139 13.98 -29.95 2.45
C VAL A 139 15.04 -31.01 2.17
N ASP A 140 14.65 -32.28 2.08
CA ASP A 140 15.57 -33.41 1.91
C ASP A 140 16.31 -33.39 0.57
N LEU A 141 15.66 -32.95 -0.51
CA LEU A 141 16.32 -32.77 -1.82
C LEU A 141 17.42 -31.70 -1.77
N MET A 142 17.23 -30.67 -0.95
CA MET A 142 18.11 -29.51 -0.89
C MET A 142 19.16 -29.59 0.24
N ALA A 143 18.86 -30.28 1.35
CA ALA A 143 19.62 -30.27 2.61
C ALA A 143 20.99 -30.98 2.58
N SER A 144 21.38 -31.66 1.49
CA SER A 144 22.63 -32.45 1.45
C SER A 144 23.95 -31.67 1.41
N ASN A 145 23.96 -30.36 1.73
CA ASN A 145 25.17 -29.54 1.87
C ASN A 145 25.35 -29.01 3.31
N ASN A 146 25.90 -29.82 4.21
CA ASN A 146 26.29 -29.40 5.57
C ASN A 146 27.55 -28.50 5.62
N SER A 147 27.91 -27.81 4.53
CA SER A 147 29.00 -26.84 4.52
C SER A 147 28.65 -25.63 3.65
N THR A 148 28.48 -24.49 4.32
CA THR A 148 28.56 -23.11 3.82
C THR A 148 28.72 -22.93 2.30
N HIS A 149 27.68 -22.39 1.65
CA HIS A 149 27.75 -21.63 0.38
C HIS A 149 28.37 -22.29 -0.86
N ILE A 150 28.43 -23.62 -0.96
CA ILE A 150 28.78 -24.27 -2.24
C ILE A 150 27.53 -24.26 -3.14
N SER A 151 27.64 -23.58 -4.29
CA SER A 151 26.63 -23.50 -5.34
C SER A 151 26.13 -24.89 -5.76
N LEU A 152 24.81 -25.03 -5.91
CA LEU A 152 24.22 -26.25 -6.50
C LEU A 152 24.72 -26.39 -7.95
N SER A 153 25.25 -27.56 -8.32
CA SER A 153 25.65 -27.83 -9.70
C SER A 153 24.43 -27.88 -10.64
N SER A 154 24.63 -27.57 -11.93
CA SER A 154 23.57 -27.63 -12.96
C SER A 154 22.84 -28.97 -12.96
N ASP A 155 23.59 -30.07 -12.90
CA ASP A 155 23.05 -31.43 -12.92
C ASP A 155 22.18 -31.72 -11.70
N ARG A 156 22.56 -31.16 -10.54
CA ARG A 156 21.78 -31.29 -9.31
C ARG A 156 20.49 -30.48 -9.40
N ILE A 157 20.54 -29.27 -9.95
CA ILE A 157 19.34 -28.46 -10.17
C ILE A 157 18.40 -29.17 -11.14
N LEU A 158 18.93 -29.68 -12.26
CA LEU A 158 18.18 -30.44 -13.26
C LEU A 158 17.53 -31.69 -12.63
N PHE A 159 18.26 -32.45 -11.83
CA PHE A 159 17.71 -33.61 -11.11
C PHE A 159 16.58 -33.19 -10.15
N THR A 160 16.78 -32.11 -9.38
CA THR A 160 15.77 -31.58 -8.47
C THR A 160 14.50 -31.17 -9.19
N ILE A 161 14.58 -30.46 -10.32
CA ILE A 161 13.37 -30.06 -11.06
C ILE A 161 12.62 -31.26 -11.66
N HIS A 162 13.30 -32.33 -12.07
CA HIS A 162 12.65 -33.56 -12.52
C HIS A 162 11.96 -34.30 -11.37
N CYS A 163 12.53 -34.27 -10.15
CA CYS A 163 11.92 -34.86 -8.96
C CYS A 163 10.68 -34.09 -8.48
N LEU A 164 10.72 -32.76 -8.59
CA LEU A 164 9.58 -31.91 -8.27
C LEU A 164 8.52 -32.04 -9.39
N GLY A 165 8.86 -31.69 -10.62
CA GLY A 165 7.94 -31.71 -11.75
C GLY A 165 6.77 -30.71 -11.60
N ALA A 166 5.98 -30.56 -12.66
CA ALA A 166 4.80 -29.67 -12.65
C ALA A 166 3.75 -30.11 -11.62
N SER A 167 3.58 -31.44 -11.46
CA SER A 167 2.58 -32.03 -10.58
C SER A 167 2.78 -31.65 -9.11
N TYR A 168 4.02 -31.39 -8.67
CA TYR A 168 4.30 -30.93 -7.30
C TYR A 168 3.60 -29.61 -7.03
N PHE A 169 3.96 -28.55 -7.77
CA PHE A 169 3.38 -27.22 -7.57
C PHE A 169 1.89 -27.15 -7.90
N GLN A 170 1.42 -27.93 -8.88
CA GLN A 170 -0.02 -28.01 -9.21
C GLN A 170 -0.84 -28.65 -8.09
N SER A 171 -0.29 -29.65 -7.38
CA SER A 171 -1.00 -30.37 -6.31
C SER A 171 -0.89 -29.70 -4.95
N THR A 172 0.29 -29.19 -4.59
CA THR A 172 0.55 -28.53 -3.30
C THR A 172 0.14 -27.06 -3.30
N GLY A 173 0.15 -26.41 -4.46
CA GLY A 173 0.15 -24.95 -4.53
C GLY A 173 1.42 -24.34 -3.94
N TRP A 174 1.34 -23.08 -3.53
CA TRP A 174 2.40 -22.38 -2.82
C TRP A 174 2.18 -22.48 -1.31
N SER A 175 3.15 -23.05 -0.59
CA SER A 175 3.08 -23.13 0.87
C SER A 175 3.62 -21.85 1.50
N PHE A 176 2.94 -21.32 2.51
CA PHE A 176 3.40 -20.19 3.32
C PHE A 176 4.26 -20.63 4.52
N ASP A 177 4.72 -21.88 4.54
CA ASP A 177 5.70 -22.37 5.50
C ASP A 177 7.08 -21.75 5.27
N THR A 178 7.78 -21.38 6.34
CA THR A 178 9.06 -20.66 6.25
C THR A 178 10.17 -21.53 5.65
N GLN A 179 10.26 -22.81 6.02
CA GLN A 179 11.30 -23.71 5.48
C GLN A 179 11.08 -23.94 3.99
N TRP A 180 9.83 -24.15 3.59
CA TRP A 180 9.49 -24.30 2.17
C TRP A 180 9.96 -23.08 1.35
N ASN A 181 9.68 -21.86 1.82
CA ASN A 181 10.09 -20.64 1.13
C ASN A 181 11.62 -20.42 1.14
N GLU A 182 12.33 -20.81 2.21
CA GLU A 182 13.80 -20.77 2.26
C GLU A 182 14.43 -21.67 1.19
N TYR A 183 13.91 -22.89 1.00
CA TYR A 183 14.45 -23.82 0.01
C TYR A 183 14.06 -23.48 -1.42
N ILE A 184 12.86 -22.94 -1.66
CA ILE A 184 12.51 -22.36 -2.96
C ILE A 184 13.41 -21.18 -3.28
N LEU A 185 13.70 -20.30 -2.31
CA LEU A 185 14.63 -19.21 -2.50
C LEU A 185 16.03 -19.71 -2.89
N GLN A 186 16.57 -20.72 -2.19
CA GLN A 186 17.85 -21.33 -2.55
C GLN A 186 17.85 -21.92 -3.97
N LEU A 187 16.76 -22.57 -4.37
CA LEU A 187 16.61 -23.12 -5.72
C LEU A 187 16.65 -22.00 -6.77
N VAL A 188 15.84 -20.95 -6.61
CA VAL A 188 15.76 -19.85 -7.57
C VAL A 188 17.07 -19.04 -7.60
N GLU A 189 17.69 -18.79 -6.43
CA GLU A 189 19.03 -18.16 -6.34
C GLU A 189 20.09 -18.98 -7.09
N ALA A 190 20.06 -20.32 -6.97
CA ALA A 190 20.98 -21.18 -7.69
C ALA A 190 20.75 -21.13 -9.22
N VAL A 191 19.50 -21.05 -9.67
CA VAL A 191 19.17 -20.86 -11.09
C VAL A 191 19.68 -19.51 -11.60
N CYS A 192 19.64 -18.45 -10.80
CA CYS A 192 20.20 -17.14 -11.18
C CYS A 192 21.71 -17.18 -11.44
N LEU A 193 22.43 -18.13 -10.82
CA LEU A 193 23.88 -18.28 -10.97
C LEU A 193 24.27 -19.16 -12.17
N LEU A 194 23.31 -19.80 -12.84
CA LEU A 194 23.59 -20.63 -14.00
C LEU A 194 23.92 -19.77 -15.22
N THR A 195 24.98 -20.13 -15.92
CA THR A 195 25.21 -19.61 -17.27
C THR A 195 24.19 -20.20 -18.23
N TYR A 196 23.67 -19.36 -19.12
CA TYR A 196 22.76 -19.83 -20.15
C TYR A 196 23.47 -20.79 -21.12
N SER A 197 22.84 -21.94 -21.35
CA SER A 197 23.26 -22.97 -22.30
C SER A 197 22.05 -23.83 -22.68
N GLU A 198 22.10 -24.51 -23.83
CA GLU A 198 21.04 -25.45 -24.25
C GLU A 198 20.76 -26.53 -23.18
N SER A 199 21.81 -26.96 -22.46
CA SER A 199 21.68 -27.95 -21.38
C SER A 199 20.90 -27.45 -20.16
N ASN A 200 20.81 -26.14 -19.97
CA ASN A 200 20.13 -25.52 -18.82
C ASN A 200 18.75 -24.96 -19.21
N LEU A 201 18.37 -24.99 -20.49
CA LEU A 201 17.13 -24.41 -21.00
C LEU A 201 15.89 -24.95 -20.29
N GLU A 202 15.86 -26.26 -20.03
CA GLU A 202 14.77 -26.93 -19.33
C GLU A 202 14.56 -26.36 -17.91
N ILE A 203 15.65 -25.97 -17.24
CA ILE A 203 15.60 -25.36 -15.91
C ILE A 203 14.90 -24.00 -15.95
N PHE A 204 15.26 -23.15 -16.91
CA PHE A 204 14.61 -21.86 -17.09
C PHE A 204 13.13 -22.01 -17.49
N ILE A 205 12.81 -22.97 -18.39
CA ILE A 205 11.42 -23.29 -18.75
C ILE A 205 10.63 -23.69 -17.52
N PHE A 206 11.16 -24.60 -16.70
CA PHE A 206 10.49 -25.08 -15.50
C PHE A 206 10.17 -23.93 -14.53
N VAL A 207 11.15 -23.07 -14.26
CA VAL A 207 10.98 -21.93 -13.35
C VAL A 207 9.92 -20.94 -13.87
N TRP A 208 9.93 -20.60 -15.16
CA TRP A 208 8.99 -19.63 -15.73
C TRP A 208 7.59 -20.17 -16.01
N SER A 209 7.46 -21.46 -16.36
CA SER A 209 6.16 -22.06 -16.71
C SER A 209 5.42 -22.65 -15.50
N ILE A 210 6.12 -22.99 -14.42
CA ILE A 210 5.54 -23.68 -13.26
C ILE A 210 5.75 -22.88 -11.97
N VAL A 211 7.00 -22.56 -11.62
CA VAL A 211 7.32 -21.97 -10.30
C VAL A 211 6.80 -20.52 -10.22
N TYR A 212 7.12 -19.68 -11.22
CA TYR A 212 6.69 -18.28 -11.26
C TYR A 212 5.16 -18.11 -11.29
N PRO A 213 4.38 -18.83 -12.13
CA PRO A 213 2.92 -18.71 -12.10
C PRO A 213 2.33 -19.15 -10.76
N THR A 214 2.90 -20.17 -10.12
CA THR A 214 2.48 -20.61 -8.78
C THR A 214 2.78 -19.54 -7.73
N PHE A 215 3.97 -18.92 -7.79
CA PHE A 215 4.36 -17.79 -6.94
C PHE A 215 3.43 -16.59 -7.12
N LYS A 216 3.24 -16.15 -8.38
CA LYS A 216 2.36 -15.03 -8.74
C LYS A 216 0.94 -15.26 -8.25
N LYS A 217 0.41 -16.48 -8.41
CA LYS A 217 -0.92 -16.85 -7.93
C LYS A 217 -1.03 -16.77 -6.41
N ALA A 218 0.04 -17.12 -5.67
CA ALA A 218 0.08 -17.16 -4.22
C ALA A 218 0.13 -15.76 -3.58
N ILE A 219 0.94 -14.87 -4.13
CA ILE A 219 1.06 -13.49 -3.67
C ILE A 219 -0.08 -12.60 -4.19
N SER A 220 -0.90 -13.11 -5.12
CA SER A 220 -2.05 -12.39 -5.64
C SER A 220 -3.17 -12.34 -4.61
N ARG A 221 -3.75 -11.14 -4.48
CA ARG A 221 -4.82 -10.85 -3.51
C ARG A 221 -6.11 -11.62 -3.74
N GLN A 222 -6.35 -12.11 -4.95
CA GLN A 222 -7.54 -12.93 -5.24
C GLN A 222 -7.50 -14.29 -4.50
N ASN A 223 -6.32 -14.73 -4.04
CA ASN A 223 -6.15 -16.01 -3.35
C ASN A 223 -5.69 -15.88 -1.89
N THR A 224 -5.32 -14.68 -1.41
CA THR A 224 -4.84 -14.53 -0.03
C THR A 224 -6.00 -14.60 0.96
N LYS A 225 -5.93 -15.60 1.85
CA LYS A 225 -6.80 -15.71 3.03
C LYS A 225 -6.67 -14.42 3.86
N CYS A 226 -7.73 -14.01 4.56
CA CYS A 226 -7.80 -12.81 5.41
C CYS A 226 -6.75 -12.69 6.54
N THR A 227 -5.77 -13.58 6.62
CA THR A 227 -4.70 -13.59 7.62
C THR A 227 -3.45 -12.92 7.05
N PRO A 228 -2.92 -11.89 7.71
CA PRO A 228 -1.76 -11.16 7.22
C PRO A 228 -0.47 -12.00 7.28
N LEU A 229 0.44 -11.77 6.33
CA LEU A 229 1.74 -12.45 6.27
C LEU A 229 2.66 -12.02 7.43
N SER A 230 3.44 -12.95 7.98
CA SER A 230 4.45 -12.61 9.00
C SER A 230 5.65 -11.88 8.38
N ILE A 231 6.37 -11.06 9.15
CA ILE A 231 7.55 -10.31 8.66
C ILE A 231 8.57 -11.23 7.99
N ASN A 232 8.89 -12.35 8.65
CA ASN A 232 9.90 -13.29 8.16
C ASN A 232 9.49 -13.88 6.80
N LEU A 233 8.21 -14.22 6.65
CA LEU A 233 7.66 -14.75 5.42
C LEU A 233 7.64 -13.67 4.31
N SER A 234 7.20 -12.45 4.61
CA SER A 234 7.22 -11.36 3.62
C SER A 234 8.63 -11.01 3.16
N SER A 235 9.63 -11.09 4.05
CA SER A 235 11.05 -10.92 3.72
C SER A 235 11.58 -12.04 2.81
N LEU A 236 11.19 -13.29 3.05
CA LEU A 236 11.55 -14.42 2.18
C LEU A 236 10.90 -14.27 0.81
N LEU A 237 9.59 -13.99 0.76
CA LEU A 237 8.85 -13.79 -0.48
C LEU A 237 9.39 -12.60 -1.28
N SER A 238 9.82 -11.50 -0.62
CA SER A 238 10.42 -10.36 -1.32
C SER A 238 11.77 -10.69 -1.95
N ARG A 239 12.60 -11.52 -1.29
CA ARG A 239 13.85 -12.04 -1.87
C ARG A 239 13.58 -12.97 -3.05
N ILE A 240 12.55 -13.82 -2.98
CA ILE A 240 12.12 -14.68 -4.09
C ILE A 240 11.67 -13.81 -5.29
N ALA A 241 10.85 -12.78 -5.05
CA ALA A 241 10.44 -11.83 -6.08
C ALA A 241 11.64 -11.15 -6.74
N PHE A 242 12.64 -10.75 -5.95
CA PHE A 242 13.87 -10.16 -6.45
C PHE A 242 14.69 -11.15 -7.31
N CYS A 243 14.70 -12.44 -6.97
CA CYS A 243 15.33 -13.45 -7.81
C CYS A 243 14.60 -13.62 -9.15
N PHE A 244 13.26 -13.53 -9.19
CA PHE A 244 12.54 -13.51 -10.47
C PHE A 244 12.86 -12.27 -11.33
N LEU A 245 13.12 -11.11 -10.71
CA LEU A 245 13.62 -9.92 -11.43
C LEU A 245 14.99 -10.20 -12.08
N ARG A 246 15.93 -10.78 -11.32
CA ARG A 246 17.24 -11.21 -11.85
C ARG A 246 17.11 -12.24 -12.97
N LEU A 247 16.23 -13.23 -12.82
CA LEU A 247 16.02 -14.24 -13.86
C LEU A 247 15.44 -13.62 -15.13
N SER A 248 14.56 -12.63 -14.99
CA SER A 248 13.96 -11.94 -16.14
C SER A 248 15.02 -11.20 -16.94
N SER A 249 15.96 -10.52 -16.27
CA SER A 249 17.08 -9.85 -16.96
C SER A 249 18.08 -10.81 -17.59
N ILE A 250 18.39 -11.93 -16.94
CA ILE A 250 19.23 -12.97 -17.53
C ILE A 250 18.58 -13.48 -18.82
N CYS A 251 17.29 -13.82 -18.78
CA CYS A 251 16.60 -14.39 -19.93
C CYS A 251 16.33 -13.36 -21.05
N SER A 252 16.19 -12.07 -20.74
CA SER A 252 15.98 -11.04 -21.76
C SER A 252 17.19 -10.88 -22.69
N LEU A 253 18.41 -11.16 -22.18
CA LEU A 253 19.66 -11.16 -22.94
C LEU A 253 19.77 -12.31 -23.98
N PHE A 254 19.04 -13.42 -23.81
CA PHE A 254 19.14 -14.63 -24.65
C PHE A 254 17.89 -14.89 -25.51
N LYS A 255 17.02 -13.88 -25.67
CA LYS A 255 15.66 -14.07 -26.18
C LYS A 255 15.54 -14.52 -27.65
N ASP A 256 16.57 -14.35 -28.48
CA ASP A 256 16.54 -14.80 -29.88
C ASP A 256 16.83 -16.32 -30.02
N GLU A 257 17.44 -16.93 -29.01
CA GLU A 257 17.72 -18.38 -28.95
C GLU A 257 16.63 -19.14 -28.17
N LEU A 258 15.92 -18.42 -27.31
CA LEU A 258 14.90 -18.94 -26.43
C LEU A 258 13.54 -19.04 -27.14
N ARG A 259 13.05 -20.26 -27.38
CA ARG A 259 11.61 -20.53 -27.65
C ARG A 259 10.70 -20.24 -26.42
N LEU A 260 11.13 -19.37 -25.51
CA LEU A 260 10.45 -18.96 -24.27
C LEU A 260 9.58 -17.70 -24.44
N THR A 261 9.42 -17.19 -25.66
CA THR A 261 8.73 -15.91 -25.91
C THR A 261 7.33 -15.85 -25.32
N ASP A 262 6.67 -16.99 -25.16
CA ASP A 262 5.29 -17.09 -24.67
C ASP A 262 5.18 -17.05 -23.13
N TYR A 263 6.29 -17.27 -22.40
CA TYR A 263 6.29 -17.40 -20.94
C TYR A 263 7.12 -16.32 -20.22
N LEU A 264 8.03 -15.66 -20.93
CA LEU A 264 8.92 -14.67 -20.33
C LEU A 264 8.23 -13.31 -20.11
N VAL A 265 8.22 -12.83 -18.88
CA VAL A 265 7.78 -11.48 -18.52
C VAL A 265 8.96 -10.52 -18.60
N ASP A 266 8.75 -9.34 -19.18
CA ASP A 266 9.76 -8.28 -19.28
C ASP A 266 10.19 -7.78 -17.88
N PRO A 267 11.49 -7.48 -17.64
CA PRO A 267 11.97 -7.04 -16.33
C PRO A 267 11.22 -5.82 -15.77
N ALA A 268 10.87 -4.86 -16.63
CA ALA A 268 10.16 -3.65 -16.20
C ALA A 268 8.69 -3.94 -15.84
N GLU A 269 8.04 -4.86 -16.56
CA GLU A 269 6.67 -5.29 -16.22
C GLU A 269 6.64 -6.07 -14.91
N LEU A 270 7.64 -6.92 -14.69
CA LEU A 270 7.78 -7.68 -13.46
C LEU A 270 8.08 -6.76 -12.26
N PHE A 271 8.95 -5.77 -12.46
CA PHE A 271 9.29 -4.77 -11.44
C PHE A 271 8.06 -3.96 -11.05
N ASP A 272 7.31 -3.49 -12.04
CA ASP A 272 6.09 -2.73 -11.84
C ASP A 272 5.01 -3.54 -11.09
N LEU A 273 4.82 -4.79 -11.51
CA LEU A 273 3.95 -5.76 -10.84
C LEU A 273 4.30 -5.88 -9.35
N PHE A 274 5.58 -6.08 -9.03
CA PHE A 274 6.05 -6.29 -7.67
C PHE A 274 6.11 -5.02 -6.81
N ALA A 275 6.39 -3.86 -7.40
CA ALA A 275 6.61 -2.64 -6.65
C ALA A 275 5.29 -1.95 -6.24
N ILE A 276 4.32 -1.81 -7.17
CA ILE A 276 3.17 -0.91 -6.99
C ILE A 276 1.83 -1.51 -7.48
N ASP A 277 1.82 -2.60 -8.28
CA ASP A 277 0.57 -3.16 -8.80
C ASP A 277 -0.37 -3.72 -7.72
N LEU A 278 -1.60 -3.23 -7.70
CA LEU A 278 -2.59 -3.52 -6.64
C LEU A 278 -3.11 -4.97 -6.62
N SER A 279 -2.73 -5.80 -7.59
CA SER A 279 -3.06 -7.23 -7.61
C SER A 279 -2.27 -8.06 -6.60
N ILE A 280 -1.17 -7.53 -6.06
CA ILE A 280 -0.30 -8.22 -5.09
C ILE A 280 -0.63 -7.81 -3.64
N ASP A 281 -0.38 -8.72 -2.71
CA ASP A 281 -0.55 -8.49 -1.28
C ASP A 281 0.21 -7.23 -0.79
N PHE A 282 -0.49 -6.37 -0.05
CA PHE A 282 0.03 -5.08 0.39
C PHE A 282 1.25 -5.19 1.29
N SER A 283 1.27 -6.18 2.19
CA SER A 283 2.39 -6.37 3.10
C SER A 283 3.67 -6.72 2.35
N LEU A 284 3.54 -7.38 1.20
CA LEU A 284 4.66 -7.79 0.36
C LEU A 284 5.29 -6.60 -0.39
N HIS A 285 4.50 -5.62 -0.85
CA HIS A 285 5.04 -4.44 -1.54
C HIS A 285 6.06 -3.69 -0.69
N PHE A 286 5.79 -3.49 0.60
CA PHE A 286 6.74 -2.80 1.49
C PHE A 286 8.03 -3.59 1.70
N SER A 287 7.93 -4.91 1.84
CA SER A 287 9.10 -5.80 1.91
C SER A 287 9.91 -5.79 0.62
N ILE A 288 9.26 -5.79 -0.54
CA ILE A 288 9.91 -5.70 -1.86
C ILE A 288 10.60 -4.34 -2.02
N LEU A 289 9.91 -3.23 -1.78
CA LEU A 289 10.50 -1.90 -1.85
C LEU A 289 11.71 -1.76 -0.91
N LYS A 290 11.65 -2.37 0.29
CA LYS A 290 12.80 -2.44 1.19
C LYS A 290 13.94 -3.28 0.59
N THR A 291 13.68 -4.49 0.09
CA THR A 291 14.71 -5.29 -0.59
C THR A 291 15.37 -4.52 -1.74
N CYS A 292 14.58 -3.75 -2.48
CA CYS A 292 15.01 -2.97 -3.63
C CYS A 292 15.87 -1.75 -3.28
N TYR A 293 15.47 -0.98 -2.26
CA TYR A 293 16.02 0.36 -2.01
C TYR A 293 16.79 0.50 -0.69
N ASN A 294 16.89 -0.55 0.11
CA ASN A 294 17.54 -0.48 1.42
C ASN A 294 19.07 -0.41 1.35
N THR A 295 19.73 -0.83 0.27
CA THR A 295 21.20 -0.71 0.12
C THR A 295 21.57 -0.18 -1.26
N SER A 296 22.69 0.54 -1.36
CA SER A 296 23.21 1.04 -2.63
C SER A 296 23.45 -0.08 -3.65
N SER A 297 23.94 -1.23 -3.19
CA SER A 297 24.13 -2.43 -4.02
C SER A 297 22.84 -2.93 -4.65
N SER A 298 21.74 -3.00 -3.89
CA SER A 298 20.43 -3.43 -4.41
C SER A 298 19.93 -2.46 -5.48
N VAL A 299 20.18 -1.15 -5.32
CA VAL A 299 19.71 -0.18 -6.31
C VAL A 299 20.52 -0.24 -7.61
N ILE A 300 21.84 -0.37 -7.52
CA ILE A 300 22.71 -0.59 -8.70
C ILE A 300 22.25 -1.82 -9.48
N GLU A 301 21.94 -2.89 -8.76
CA GLU A 301 21.45 -4.12 -9.35
C GLU A 301 20.07 -3.98 -9.99
N ILE A 302 19.14 -3.23 -9.39
CA ILE A 302 17.84 -2.96 -10.04
C ILE A 302 18.03 -2.17 -11.33
N LEU A 303 18.90 -1.17 -11.34
CA LEU A 303 19.16 -0.42 -12.56
C LEU A 303 19.72 -1.34 -13.66
N SER A 304 20.65 -2.24 -13.32
CA SER A 304 21.19 -3.19 -14.32
C SER A 304 20.12 -4.18 -14.80
N ILE A 305 19.22 -4.63 -13.92
CA ILE A 305 18.08 -5.46 -14.30
C ILE A 305 17.16 -4.70 -15.26
N LEU A 306 16.83 -3.44 -14.94
CA LEU A 306 15.92 -2.63 -15.73
C LEU A 306 16.52 -2.21 -17.08
N ASP A 307 17.84 -2.03 -17.19
CA ASP A 307 18.54 -1.75 -18.45
C ASP A 307 18.34 -2.87 -19.49
N SER A 308 18.16 -4.11 -19.02
CA SER A 308 17.90 -5.25 -19.88
C SER A 308 16.46 -5.35 -20.40
N SER A 309 15.58 -4.41 -20.01
CA SER A 309 14.18 -4.36 -20.46
C SER A 309 14.07 -3.89 -21.90
N ARG A 310 12.98 -4.30 -22.57
CA ARG A 310 12.64 -3.87 -23.93
C ARG A 310 11.79 -2.59 -23.96
N LYS A 311 11.36 -2.09 -22.81
CA LYS A 311 10.57 -0.86 -22.72
C LYS A 311 11.45 0.34 -23.08
N ASP A 312 10.81 1.42 -23.47
CA ASP A 312 11.54 2.67 -23.68
C ASP A 312 12.13 3.18 -22.37
N ALA A 313 13.31 3.79 -22.45
CA ALA A 313 14.04 4.32 -21.29
C ALA A 313 13.16 5.24 -20.43
N CYS A 314 12.32 6.07 -21.07
CA CYS A 314 11.37 6.95 -20.39
C CYS A 314 10.41 6.17 -19.48
N THR A 315 9.77 5.11 -19.99
CA THR A 315 8.92 4.23 -19.16
C THR A 315 9.70 3.60 -18.02
N ILE A 316 10.88 3.03 -18.28
CA ILE A 316 11.70 2.38 -17.25
C ILE A 316 12.03 3.35 -16.11
N ALA A 317 12.45 4.56 -16.45
CA ALA A 317 12.76 5.59 -15.48
C ALA A 317 11.56 6.03 -14.65
N TRP A 318 10.41 6.23 -15.28
CA TRP A 318 9.21 6.61 -14.55
C TRP A 318 8.78 5.51 -13.58
N LEU A 319 8.85 4.24 -13.99
CA LEU A 319 8.58 3.10 -13.11
C LEU A 319 9.53 3.11 -11.90
N PHE A 320 10.84 3.18 -12.17
CA PHE A 320 11.87 3.24 -11.13
C PHE A 320 11.71 4.44 -10.20
N PHE A 321 11.41 5.61 -10.76
CA PHE A 321 11.25 6.85 -10.00
C PHE A 321 10.03 6.78 -9.07
N VAL A 322 8.89 6.31 -9.58
CA VAL A 322 7.67 6.23 -8.77
C VAL A 322 7.82 5.22 -7.65
N SER A 323 8.45 4.06 -7.87
CA SER A 323 8.75 3.10 -6.80
C SER A 323 9.75 3.64 -5.78
N LEU A 324 10.78 4.39 -6.20
CA LEU A 324 11.71 5.05 -5.29
C LEU A 324 11.01 6.11 -4.43
N LEU A 325 10.11 6.90 -5.04
CA LEU A 325 9.31 7.89 -4.34
C LEU A 325 8.33 7.22 -3.36
N THR A 326 7.72 6.10 -3.75
CA THR A 326 6.87 5.27 -2.88
C THR A 326 7.63 4.80 -1.64
N TYR A 327 8.83 4.25 -1.85
CA TYR A 327 9.72 3.83 -0.77
C TYR A 327 10.06 5.00 0.17
N SER A 328 10.37 6.16 -0.40
CA SER A 328 10.77 7.35 0.35
C SER A 328 9.62 7.95 1.16
N LEU A 329 8.39 7.94 0.61
CA LEU A 329 7.19 8.48 1.27
C LEU A 329 6.64 7.57 2.36
N LEU A 330 6.64 6.24 2.15
CA LEU A 330 5.91 5.30 2.99
C LEU A 330 6.80 4.42 3.87
N VAL A 331 7.97 4.00 3.36
CA VAL A 331 8.84 3.01 4.05
C VAL A 331 9.97 3.71 4.80
N ARG A 332 10.74 4.59 4.15
CA ARG A 332 11.89 5.27 4.77
C ARG A 332 11.49 6.11 5.99
N THR A 333 10.40 6.86 5.86
CA THR A 333 9.81 7.70 6.92
C THR A 333 9.41 6.90 8.16
N SER A 334 8.94 5.66 7.99
CA SER A 334 8.54 4.79 9.11
C SER A 334 9.72 4.27 9.94
N ILE A 335 10.89 4.06 9.33
CA ILE A 335 12.05 3.44 9.98
C ILE A 335 12.83 4.45 10.83
N THR A 336 12.70 5.75 10.56
CA THR A 336 13.42 6.83 11.26
C THR A 336 12.63 7.47 12.42
N SER A 337 11.49 6.90 12.85
CA SER A 337 10.71 7.44 13.99
C SER A 337 11.25 7.03 15.37
N PHE A 338 12.33 6.24 15.43
CA PHE A 338 13.08 6.01 16.67
C PHE A 338 14.59 6.19 16.42
N SER A 339 15.18 7.14 17.15
CA SER A 339 16.59 7.56 17.20
C SER A 339 17.10 8.47 16.08
N ALA A 340 17.43 9.70 16.47
CA ALA A 340 18.22 10.66 15.71
C ALA A 340 19.71 10.29 15.63
N GLU A 341 20.07 9.01 15.82
CA GLU A 341 21.47 8.57 16.01
C GLU A 341 21.98 7.61 14.92
N HIS A 342 21.14 7.21 13.97
CA HIS A 342 21.58 6.50 12.77
C HIS A 342 21.19 7.28 11.51
N GLN A 343 21.73 8.49 11.37
CA GLN A 343 22.13 8.95 10.04
C GLN A 343 23.32 8.10 9.61
N ASP A 344 23.11 6.82 9.34
CA ASP A 344 24.07 6.08 8.54
C ASP A 344 24.10 6.80 7.19
N ASP A 345 25.29 7.32 6.87
CA ASP A 345 25.65 7.99 5.63
C ASP A 345 25.29 7.10 4.43
N TYR A 346 24.04 7.14 4.00
CA TYR A 346 23.64 6.66 2.69
C TYR A 346 24.14 7.68 1.67
N VAL A 347 25.42 7.55 1.30
CA VAL A 347 26.06 8.29 0.22
C VAL A 347 25.46 7.79 -1.11
N PHE A 348 24.28 8.30 -1.47
CA PHE A 348 23.66 8.23 -2.80
C PHE A 348 24.27 9.15 -3.92
N PRO A 349 25.29 10.01 -3.73
CA PRO A 349 25.80 10.90 -4.79
C PRO A 349 26.27 10.22 -6.09
N SER A 350 26.86 9.02 -6.04
CA SER A 350 27.32 8.33 -7.27
C SER A 350 26.17 7.77 -8.11
N PHE A 351 25.05 7.44 -7.44
CA PHE A 351 23.88 6.77 -8.02
C PHE A 351 23.04 7.70 -8.92
N VAL A 352 23.03 9.02 -8.65
CA VAL A 352 22.29 10.03 -9.42
C VAL A 352 22.69 10.03 -10.90
N ASN A 353 23.96 9.76 -11.21
CA ASN A 353 24.46 9.68 -12.58
C ASN A 353 24.06 8.38 -13.31
N GLU A 354 23.78 7.30 -12.58
CA GLU A 354 23.32 6.03 -13.15
C GLU A 354 21.80 6.05 -13.40
N ILE A 355 20.99 6.59 -12.48
CA ILE A 355 19.55 6.80 -12.72
C ILE A 355 19.33 7.79 -13.88
N ARG A 356 20.20 8.80 -14.02
CA ARG A 356 20.17 9.80 -15.09
C ARG A 356 20.08 9.15 -16.48
N ALA A 357 20.74 8.02 -16.71
CA ALA A 357 20.74 7.37 -18.02
C ALA A 357 19.34 6.92 -18.45
N TYR A 358 18.45 6.65 -17.48
CA TYR A 358 17.11 6.16 -17.74
C TYR A 358 16.08 7.28 -17.78
N LEU A 359 16.29 8.39 -17.03
CA LEU A 359 15.28 9.45 -16.90
C LEU A 359 15.12 10.32 -18.14
N PRO A 360 13.88 10.73 -18.48
CA PRO A 360 13.67 11.69 -19.54
C PRO A 360 14.43 12.99 -19.29
N ALA A 361 14.94 13.60 -20.37
CA ALA A 361 15.78 14.80 -20.32
C ALA A 361 15.16 16.03 -19.60
N HIS A 362 13.86 16.00 -19.30
CA HIS A 362 13.14 17.05 -18.57
C HIS A 362 13.14 16.89 -17.04
N ILE A 363 13.65 15.78 -16.48
CA ILE A 363 13.81 15.61 -15.04
C ILE A 363 15.27 15.90 -14.67
N ASN A 364 15.52 17.00 -13.96
CA ASN A 364 16.87 17.49 -13.69
C ASN A 364 17.55 16.67 -12.56
N PRO A 365 18.82 16.25 -12.68
CA PRO A 365 19.55 15.50 -11.64
C PRO A 365 19.57 16.16 -10.24
N SER A 366 19.49 17.49 -10.16
CA SER A 366 19.38 18.21 -8.88
C SER A 366 18.08 17.89 -8.11
N MET A 367 17.07 17.37 -8.80
CA MET A 367 15.78 16.99 -8.19
C MET A 367 15.88 15.69 -7.42
N ILE A 368 16.77 14.77 -7.81
CA ILE A 368 16.87 13.42 -7.25
C ILE A 368 18.01 13.34 -6.24
N SER A 369 18.98 14.26 -6.32
CA SER A 369 20.17 14.27 -5.46
C SER A 369 19.89 14.49 -3.97
N SER A 370 18.76 15.11 -3.58
CA SER A 370 18.40 15.28 -2.17
C SER A 370 17.61 14.09 -1.61
N LEU A 371 16.99 13.26 -2.48
CA LEU A 371 16.09 12.14 -2.12
C LEU A 371 15.00 12.51 -1.10
N ASP A 372 14.75 13.81 -0.92
CA ASP A 372 13.70 14.36 -0.09
C ASP A 372 12.43 14.45 -0.94
N PRO A 373 11.37 13.67 -0.62
CA PRO A 373 10.14 13.67 -1.39
C PRO A 373 9.53 15.07 -1.56
N GLU A 374 9.73 15.97 -0.59
CA GLU A 374 9.20 17.33 -0.65
C GLU A 374 9.87 18.13 -1.76
N THR A 375 11.21 18.21 -1.71
CA THR A 375 12.02 18.88 -2.73
C THR A 375 11.78 18.31 -4.13
N VAL A 376 11.65 16.98 -4.25
CA VAL A 376 11.35 16.31 -5.52
C VAL A 376 10.01 16.79 -6.10
N LEU A 377 8.95 16.80 -5.30
CA LEU A 377 7.61 17.22 -5.75
C LEU A 377 7.55 18.72 -6.09
N ILE A 378 8.24 19.57 -5.30
CA ILE A 378 8.39 21.00 -5.59
C ILE A 378 9.04 21.21 -6.96
N ASN A 379 10.14 20.51 -7.22
CA ASN A 379 10.87 20.67 -8.47
C ASN A 379 10.07 20.15 -9.67
N MET A 380 9.28 19.07 -9.51
CA MET A 380 8.39 18.62 -10.58
C MET A 380 7.31 19.65 -10.93
N ALA A 381 6.75 20.32 -9.91
CA ALA A 381 5.82 21.41 -10.11
C ALA A 381 6.49 22.61 -10.80
N SER A 382 7.70 22.99 -10.38
CA SER A 382 8.43 24.10 -11.01
C SER A 382 8.78 23.81 -12.46
N SER A 383 9.19 22.58 -12.80
CA SER A 383 9.42 22.18 -14.19
C SER A 383 8.18 22.32 -15.06
N PHE A 384 6.99 22.02 -14.53
CA PHE A 384 5.75 22.24 -15.27
C PHE A 384 5.49 23.73 -15.56
N ASP A 385 5.79 24.61 -14.60
CA ASP A 385 5.63 26.05 -14.76
C ASP A 385 6.64 26.66 -15.75
N GLU A 386 7.86 26.11 -15.82
CA GLU A 386 8.92 26.52 -16.75
C GLU A 386 8.61 26.18 -18.22
N LEU A 387 7.74 25.20 -18.49
CA LEU A 387 7.35 24.84 -19.85
C LEU A 387 6.61 26.00 -20.53
N SER A 388 7.11 26.45 -21.68
CA SER A 388 6.61 27.66 -22.36
C SER A 388 5.36 27.45 -23.21
N THR A 389 5.09 26.22 -23.68
CA THR A 389 3.95 25.94 -24.58
C THR A 389 2.85 25.16 -23.88
N PHE A 390 1.60 25.41 -24.27
CA PHE A 390 0.45 24.63 -23.78
C PHE A 390 0.57 23.15 -24.12
N GLN A 391 1.03 22.81 -25.33
CA GLN A 391 1.19 21.42 -25.77
C GLN A 391 2.23 20.68 -24.93
N SER A 392 3.38 21.29 -24.64
CA SER A 392 4.40 20.68 -23.77
C SER A 392 3.88 20.50 -22.34
N ARG A 393 3.13 21.45 -21.81
CA ARG A 393 2.48 21.34 -20.48
C ARG A 393 1.50 20.17 -20.44
N MET A 394 0.64 20.02 -21.44
CA MET A 394 -0.33 18.93 -21.49
C MET A 394 0.34 17.56 -21.65
N LEU A 395 1.40 17.47 -22.46
CA LEU A 395 2.17 16.24 -22.62
C LEU A 395 2.88 15.84 -21.31
N PHE A 396 3.54 16.80 -20.65
CA PHE A 396 4.15 16.56 -19.34
C PHE A 396 3.10 16.13 -18.30
N LYS A 397 1.98 16.84 -18.21
CA LYS A 397 0.89 16.51 -17.30
C LYS A 397 0.31 15.12 -17.57
N SER A 398 0.14 14.72 -18.83
CA SER A 398 -0.34 13.38 -19.20
C SER A 398 0.62 12.27 -18.76
N ILE A 399 1.92 12.46 -18.97
CA ILE A 399 2.95 11.51 -18.52
C ILE A 399 2.99 11.46 -16.99
N PHE A 400 3.01 12.62 -16.34
CA PHE A 400 2.99 12.72 -14.88
C PHE A 400 1.79 11.97 -14.29
N VAL A 401 0.59 12.24 -14.79
CA VAL A 401 -0.66 11.60 -14.37
C VAL A 401 -0.63 10.09 -14.58
N LYS A 402 -0.06 9.60 -15.70
CA LYS A 402 0.06 8.16 -15.98
C LYS A 402 0.83 7.41 -14.90
N TYR A 403 1.92 8.00 -14.39
CA TYR A 403 2.81 7.32 -13.44
C TYR A 403 2.54 7.71 -11.99
N MET A 404 2.42 9.00 -11.69
CA MET A 404 2.09 9.48 -10.34
C MET A 404 0.65 9.15 -9.94
N GLY A 405 -0.25 8.99 -10.91
CA GLY A 405 -1.60 8.47 -10.67
C GLY A 405 -1.59 7.10 -10.01
N ARG A 406 -0.66 6.22 -10.41
CA ARG A 406 -0.51 4.89 -9.81
C ARG A 406 -0.02 4.94 -8.38
N LEU A 407 0.91 5.84 -8.07
CA LEU A 407 1.32 6.12 -6.68
C LEU A 407 0.13 6.61 -5.84
N CYS A 408 -0.67 7.54 -6.38
CA CYS A 408 -1.83 8.04 -5.67
C CYS A 408 -2.86 6.93 -5.44
N GLU A 409 -3.11 6.09 -6.43
CA GLU A 409 -4.00 4.92 -6.32
C GLU A 409 -3.46 3.92 -5.27
N PHE A 410 -2.16 3.65 -5.28
CA PHE A 410 -1.49 2.83 -4.29
C PHE A 410 -1.64 3.39 -2.88
N ILE A 411 -1.37 4.68 -2.66
CA ILE A 411 -1.54 5.33 -1.34
C ILE A 411 -3.00 5.28 -0.89
N CYS A 412 -3.95 5.60 -1.78
CA CYS A 412 -5.38 5.52 -1.48
C CYS A 412 -5.81 4.11 -1.07
N THR A 413 -5.26 3.09 -1.72
CA THR A 413 -5.63 1.69 -1.49
C THR A 413 -4.96 1.13 -0.22
N CYS A 414 -3.69 1.45 0.01
CA CYS A 414 -2.89 0.89 1.11
C CYS A 414 -3.06 1.64 2.43
N CYS A 415 -3.22 2.96 2.40
CA CYS A 415 -3.08 3.82 3.58
C CYS A 415 -4.38 4.52 4.02
N SER A 416 -5.48 4.38 3.26
CA SER A 416 -6.76 5.02 3.62
C SER A 416 -7.57 4.18 4.61
N VAL A 417 -8.34 4.86 5.47
CA VAL A 417 -9.35 4.28 6.38
C VAL A 417 -10.76 4.36 5.78
N SER A 418 -10.91 4.85 4.54
CA SER A 418 -12.19 5.06 3.86
C SER A 418 -13.03 3.78 3.75
N SER A 419 -14.36 3.92 3.77
CA SER A 419 -15.29 2.78 3.64
C SER A 419 -15.21 2.17 2.24
N SER A 420 -14.89 2.97 1.22
CA SER A 420 -14.57 2.47 -0.13
C SER A 420 -13.35 1.54 -0.13
N ALA A 421 -12.33 1.82 0.67
CA ALA A 421 -11.23 0.89 0.85
C ALA A 421 -11.72 -0.40 1.53
N LYS A 422 -12.48 -0.29 2.63
CA LYS A 422 -12.98 -1.46 3.39
C LYS A 422 -13.95 -2.34 2.61
N GLU A 423 -14.92 -1.75 1.89
CA GLU A 423 -15.95 -2.44 1.11
C GLU A 423 -15.34 -3.28 -0.02
N ASN A 424 -14.19 -2.86 -0.54
CA ASN A 424 -13.47 -3.57 -1.59
C ASN A 424 -12.36 -4.49 -1.04
N GLY A 425 -12.31 -4.73 0.28
CA GLY A 425 -11.27 -5.56 0.91
C GLY A 425 -9.85 -4.95 0.83
N PHE A 426 -9.77 -3.61 0.77
CA PHE A 426 -8.54 -2.82 0.84
C PHE A 426 -8.36 -2.15 2.21
N GLY A 427 -7.16 -1.63 2.46
CA GLY A 427 -6.90 -0.67 3.54
C GLY A 427 -6.18 -1.22 4.77
N LEU A 428 -5.94 -0.30 5.70
CA LEU A 428 -5.11 -0.45 6.91
C LEU A 428 -5.47 -1.65 7.82
N ILE A 429 -6.68 -2.18 7.72
CA ILE A 429 -7.17 -3.31 8.53
C ILE A 429 -6.57 -4.65 8.08
N CYS A 430 -6.14 -4.75 6.82
CA CYS A 430 -5.57 -5.97 6.23
C CYS A 430 -4.04 -6.09 6.43
N ILE A 431 -3.42 -5.16 7.15
CA ILE A 431 -1.97 -5.10 7.34
C ILE A 431 -1.62 -5.73 8.70
N PRO A 432 -0.62 -6.63 8.78
CA PRO A 432 -0.24 -7.30 10.02
C PRO A 432 0.09 -6.32 11.13
N GLN A 433 -0.45 -6.56 12.33
CA GLN A 433 -0.14 -5.78 13.53
C GLN A 433 1.26 -6.09 14.10
N ASP A 434 1.84 -7.23 13.72
CA ASP A 434 3.12 -7.73 14.26
C ASP A 434 4.35 -7.33 13.41
N GLY A 435 4.24 -6.22 12.67
CA GLY A 435 5.23 -5.71 11.69
C GLY A 435 6.14 -4.58 12.18
N SER A 436 7.27 -4.33 11.48
CA SER A 436 8.09 -3.11 11.66
C SER A 436 7.40 -1.82 11.21
N LEU A 437 6.32 -1.92 10.43
CA LEU A 437 5.43 -0.82 10.05
C LEU A 437 4.11 -1.01 10.80
N LYS A 438 3.87 -0.19 11.82
CA LYS A 438 2.58 -0.22 12.53
C LYS A 438 1.50 0.39 11.65
N THR A 439 0.26 -0.08 11.80
CA THR A 439 -0.91 0.51 11.12
C THR A 439 -1.00 2.02 11.34
N ARG A 440 -0.63 2.50 12.54
CA ARG A 440 -0.55 3.93 12.85
C ARG A 440 0.46 4.65 11.96
N ASP A 441 1.69 4.18 11.90
CA ASP A 441 2.79 4.80 11.15
C ASP A 441 2.47 4.86 9.66
N LEU A 442 1.87 3.80 9.11
CA LEU A 442 1.47 3.77 7.71
C LEU A 442 0.30 4.73 7.41
N CYS A 443 -0.65 4.86 8.34
CA CYS A 443 -1.72 5.84 8.24
C CYS A 443 -1.13 7.26 8.22
N GLU A 444 -0.32 7.61 9.21
CA GLU A 444 0.35 8.91 9.31
C GLU A 444 1.18 9.23 8.05
N ASN A 445 1.99 8.28 7.57
CA ASN A 445 2.77 8.42 6.35
C ASN A 445 1.90 8.59 5.10
N GLY A 446 0.79 7.85 5.01
CA GLY A 446 -0.17 7.99 3.91
C GLY A 446 -0.82 9.37 3.87
N TYR A 447 -1.26 9.87 5.03
CA TYR A 447 -1.80 11.22 5.16
C TYR A 447 -0.77 12.29 4.82
N ARG A 448 0.47 12.14 5.29
CA ARG A 448 1.57 13.05 4.95
C ARG A 448 1.86 13.03 3.45
N ALA A 449 1.95 11.85 2.84
CA ALA A 449 2.16 11.71 1.41
C ALA A 449 1.02 12.34 0.59
N ALA A 450 -0.24 12.09 0.96
CA ALA A 450 -1.40 12.71 0.32
C ALA A 450 -1.40 14.24 0.49
N GLY A 451 -1.03 14.74 1.68
CA GLY A 451 -0.86 16.17 1.96
C GLY A 451 0.20 16.81 1.07
N MET A 452 1.39 16.21 0.96
CA MET A 452 2.49 16.68 0.11
C MET A 452 2.13 16.66 -1.38
N LEU A 453 1.56 15.56 -1.87
CA LEU A 453 1.09 15.43 -3.26
C LEU A 453 0.04 16.49 -3.58
N THR A 454 -0.91 16.73 -2.68
CA THR A 454 -1.93 17.77 -2.88
C THR A 454 -1.29 19.16 -2.85
N ARG A 455 -0.43 19.45 -1.86
CA ARG A 455 0.20 20.76 -1.73
C ARG A 455 1.02 21.12 -2.96
N TYR A 456 1.85 20.22 -3.45
CA TYR A 456 2.84 20.57 -4.48
C TYR A 456 2.38 20.23 -5.89
N CYS A 457 1.51 19.24 -6.05
CA CYS A 457 1.14 18.73 -7.37
C CYS A 457 -0.35 18.89 -7.70
N SER A 458 -1.13 19.69 -6.95
CA SER A 458 -2.57 19.90 -7.24
C SER A 458 -2.82 20.31 -8.69
N MET A 459 -2.04 21.24 -9.25
CA MET A 459 -2.18 21.70 -10.64
C MET A 459 -1.96 20.58 -11.68
N LEU A 460 -1.10 19.61 -11.36
CA LEU A 460 -0.80 18.44 -12.19
C LEU A 460 -1.84 17.32 -12.01
N LEU A 461 -2.30 17.11 -10.79
CA LEU A 461 -3.23 16.02 -10.43
C LEU A 461 -4.70 16.37 -10.72
N TYR A 462 -5.06 17.65 -10.61
CA TYR A 462 -6.42 18.11 -10.82
C TYR A 462 -6.76 18.16 -12.30
N ALA A 463 -7.81 17.44 -12.70
CA ALA A 463 -8.44 17.56 -13.99
C ALA A 463 -9.94 17.79 -13.77
N PRO A 464 -10.54 18.84 -14.36
CA PRO A 464 -11.99 19.02 -14.26
C PRO A 464 -12.68 17.80 -14.89
N ALA A 465 -13.63 17.19 -14.17
CA ALA A 465 -14.33 16.00 -14.62
C ALA A 465 -14.99 16.25 -15.98
N THR A 466 -14.52 15.56 -17.02
CA THR A 466 -15.05 15.67 -18.39
C THR A 466 -16.09 14.60 -18.71
N THR A 467 -16.22 13.56 -17.87
CA THR A 467 -17.21 12.48 -18.04
C THR A 467 -17.79 12.05 -16.69
N GLU A 468 -19.07 11.66 -16.66
CA GLU A 468 -19.85 11.35 -15.45
C GLU A 468 -19.34 10.16 -14.62
N TYR A 469 -18.31 9.43 -15.07
CA TYR A 469 -17.85 8.18 -14.45
C TYR A 469 -16.34 8.09 -14.18
N SER A 470 -15.53 9.11 -14.53
CA SER A 470 -14.10 9.11 -14.25
C SER A 470 -13.77 10.08 -13.12
N THR A 471 -13.55 9.58 -11.90
CA THR A 471 -12.99 10.41 -10.82
C THR A 471 -11.55 10.76 -11.15
N SER A 472 -11.17 12.03 -11.00
CA SER A 472 -9.77 12.42 -11.20
C SER A 472 -8.88 11.91 -10.06
N ILE A 473 -7.58 11.79 -10.28
CA ILE A 473 -6.63 11.34 -9.24
C ILE A 473 -6.69 12.26 -8.01
N PHE A 474 -6.82 13.57 -8.23
CA PHE A 474 -7.00 14.53 -7.16
C PHE A 474 -8.28 14.24 -6.35
N GLU A 475 -9.39 13.96 -7.01
CA GLU A 475 -10.65 13.61 -6.34
C GLU A 475 -10.53 12.31 -5.54
N ASN A 476 -9.80 11.33 -6.04
CA ASN A 476 -9.52 10.10 -5.30
C ASN A 476 -8.77 10.40 -4.00
N LEU A 477 -7.73 11.24 -4.03
CA LEU A 477 -7.00 11.67 -2.81
C LEU A 477 -7.93 12.41 -1.83
N VAL A 478 -8.76 13.32 -2.33
CA VAL A 478 -9.77 14.03 -1.53
C VAL A 478 -10.70 13.03 -0.85
N ASN A 479 -11.31 12.14 -1.61
CA ASN A 479 -12.32 11.20 -1.12
C ASN A 479 -11.73 10.12 -0.18
N HIS A 480 -10.43 9.83 -0.25
CA HIS A 480 -9.81 8.81 0.61
C HIS A 480 -9.19 9.39 1.89
N PHE A 481 -8.70 10.64 1.88
CA PHE A 481 -7.98 11.22 3.00
C PHE A 481 -8.69 12.44 3.62
N PHE A 482 -9.20 13.37 2.81
CA PHE A 482 -9.64 14.69 3.30
C PHE A 482 -11.15 14.91 3.36
N LEU A 483 -11.93 14.12 2.63
CA LEU A 483 -13.39 14.08 2.71
C LEU A 483 -13.89 12.64 2.58
N PRO A 484 -13.43 11.69 3.41
CA PRO A 484 -13.91 10.32 3.39
C PRO A 484 -15.42 10.25 3.62
N ARG A 485 -16.07 9.31 2.91
CA ARG A 485 -17.52 9.11 2.94
C ARG A 485 -18.10 9.02 4.36
N GLN A 486 -17.34 8.44 5.30
CA GLN A 486 -17.80 8.29 6.68
C GLN A 486 -17.96 9.64 7.43
N LEU A 487 -17.28 10.71 7.00
CA LEU A 487 -17.55 12.06 7.52
C LEU A 487 -18.96 12.54 7.13
N TYR A 488 -19.44 12.19 5.93
CA TYR A 488 -20.80 12.55 5.51
C TYR A 488 -21.86 11.71 6.23
N GLU A 489 -21.65 10.39 6.35
CA GLU A 489 -22.58 9.47 7.01
C GLU A 489 -22.78 9.81 8.50
N SER A 490 -21.74 10.33 9.14
CA SER A 490 -21.80 10.78 10.52
C SER A 490 -22.51 12.12 10.72
N GLN A 491 -22.84 12.89 9.68
CA GLN A 491 -23.72 14.06 9.86
C GLN A 491 -25.15 13.67 10.21
N ASP A 492 -25.63 12.53 9.73
CA ASP A 492 -27.02 12.13 9.89
C ASP A 492 -27.30 11.48 11.26
N SER A 493 -26.29 10.86 11.88
CA SER A 493 -26.41 10.21 13.19
C SER A 493 -26.52 11.19 14.37
N TYR A 494 -25.94 12.40 14.27
CA TYR A 494 -26.02 13.42 15.33
C TYR A 494 -27.41 14.05 15.52
N LYS A 495 -28.37 13.79 14.61
CA LYS A 495 -29.75 14.30 14.77
C LYS A 495 -30.59 13.51 15.78
N LEU A 496 -30.14 12.34 16.26
CA LEU A 496 -31.00 11.41 17.02
C LEU A 496 -30.43 10.81 18.32
N SER A 497 -29.20 11.10 18.73
CA SER A 497 -28.70 10.58 20.01
C SER A 497 -27.84 11.58 20.78
N SER A 498 -28.42 12.15 21.84
CA SER A 498 -27.66 12.66 22.98
C SER A 498 -26.89 11.48 23.61
N HIS A 499 -25.56 11.59 23.70
CA HIS A 499 -24.66 10.74 24.49
C HIS A 499 -23.96 9.52 23.87
N SER A 500 -23.62 9.49 22.58
CA SER A 500 -22.56 8.58 22.11
C SER A 500 -21.41 9.33 21.44
N GLU A 501 -20.30 9.45 22.16
CA GLU A 501 -18.96 9.69 21.60
C GLU A 501 -18.54 8.46 20.79
N CYS A 502 -19.21 8.18 19.68
CA CYS A 502 -18.77 7.16 18.75
C CYS A 502 -17.94 7.86 17.67
N SER A 503 -16.64 8.05 17.95
CA SER A 503 -15.71 8.58 16.96
C SER A 503 -15.68 7.63 15.77
N VAL A 504 -16.12 8.13 14.61
CA VAL A 504 -16.22 7.38 13.34
C VAL A 504 -14.85 6.88 12.86
N PHE A 505 -13.79 7.57 13.29
CA PHE A 505 -12.40 7.21 13.03
C PHE A 505 -11.63 6.98 14.33
N PRO A 506 -10.62 6.08 14.32
CA PRO A 506 -9.62 6.01 15.37
C PRO A 506 -8.91 7.36 15.59
N PHE A 507 -8.49 7.64 16.82
CA PHE A 507 -7.88 8.91 17.20
C PHE A 507 -6.66 9.31 16.35
N TYR A 508 -5.76 8.38 16.04
CA TYR A 508 -4.57 8.64 15.20
C TYR A 508 -4.91 9.10 13.77
N VAL A 509 -6.07 8.70 13.25
CA VAL A 509 -6.56 9.16 11.93
C VAL A 509 -7.01 10.60 12.01
N LEU A 510 -7.72 10.97 13.09
CA LEU A 510 -8.17 12.33 13.32
C LEU A 510 -6.96 13.28 13.50
N GLU A 511 -5.93 12.86 14.24
CA GLU A 511 -4.66 13.59 14.36
C GLU A 511 -4.00 13.79 12.98
N SER A 512 -3.85 12.71 12.21
CA SER A 512 -3.24 12.76 10.87
C SER A 512 -3.99 13.70 9.93
N ILE A 513 -5.32 13.65 9.97
CA ILE A 513 -6.18 14.55 9.21
C ILE A 513 -5.93 16.01 9.62
N GLN A 514 -5.92 16.30 10.93
CA GLN A 514 -5.76 17.65 11.45
C GLN A 514 -4.39 18.25 11.10
N GLU A 515 -3.33 17.44 11.15
CA GLU A 515 -1.97 17.85 10.81
C GLU A 515 -1.82 18.19 9.31
N GLN A 516 -2.45 17.41 8.44
CA GLN A 516 -2.27 17.52 6.98
C GLN A 516 -3.31 18.40 6.29
N LEU A 517 -4.36 18.81 6.99
CA LEU A 517 -5.40 19.70 6.45
C LEU A 517 -4.87 21.06 5.93
N PRO A 518 -3.90 21.72 6.60
CA PRO A 518 -3.27 22.92 6.05
C PRO A 518 -2.56 22.68 4.72
N GLU A 519 -1.88 21.54 4.57
CA GLU A 519 -1.17 21.18 3.33
C GLU A 519 -2.16 21.01 2.17
N PHE A 520 -3.27 20.34 2.45
CA PHE A 520 -4.37 20.20 1.50
C PHE A 520 -4.96 21.55 1.07
N ALA A 521 -5.22 22.43 2.04
CA ALA A 521 -5.77 23.76 1.78
C ALA A 521 -4.82 24.62 0.94
N ARG A 522 -3.49 24.52 1.18
CA ARG A 522 -2.48 25.17 0.33
C ARG A 522 -2.48 24.64 -1.09
N GLY A 523 -2.72 23.34 -1.28
CA GLY A 523 -2.86 22.72 -2.60
C GLY A 523 -4.07 23.23 -3.37
N ILE A 524 -5.25 23.28 -2.74
CA ILE A 524 -6.47 23.83 -3.38
C ILE A 524 -6.31 25.30 -3.75
N ALA A 525 -5.69 26.09 -2.88
CA ALA A 525 -5.55 27.53 -3.12
C ALA A 525 -4.73 27.87 -4.38
N GLN A 526 -3.94 26.94 -4.91
CA GLN A 526 -3.19 27.06 -6.17
C GLN A 526 -4.06 26.80 -7.40
N LEU A 527 -5.21 26.15 -7.23
CA LEU A 527 -6.16 25.90 -8.30
C LEU A 527 -7.09 27.11 -8.51
N ASN A 528 -7.84 27.10 -9.61
CA ASN A 528 -8.84 28.13 -9.92
C ASN A 528 -10.13 27.94 -9.10
N TRP A 529 -10.00 27.86 -7.77
CA TRP A 529 -11.07 27.51 -6.83
C TRP A 529 -12.26 28.48 -6.84
N ARG A 530 -12.06 29.75 -7.21
CA ARG A 530 -13.14 30.76 -7.28
C ARG A 530 -14.14 30.49 -8.41
N SER A 531 -13.64 30.04 -9.56
CA SER A 531 -14.45 29.79 -10.75
C SER A 531 -14.92 28.35 -10.84
N ASP A 532 -14.26 27.45 -10.11
CA ASP A 532 -14.56 26.02 -10.14
C ASP A 532 -15.58 25.65 -9.05
N PRO A 533 -16.81 25.24 -9.42
CA PRO A 533 -17.87 24.92 -8.45
C PRO A 533 -17.54 23.69 -7.62
N TYR A 534 -16.76 22.74 -8.15
CA TYR A 534 -16.38 21.53 -7.43
C TYR A 534 -15.37 21.85 -6.32
N LEU A 535 -14.35 22.64 -6.62
CA LEU A 535 -13.38 23.10 -5.61
C LEU A 535 -14.04 23.97 -4.54
N CYS A 536 -14.94 24.88 -4.93
CA CYS A 536 -15.76 25.65 -3.99
C CYS A 536 -16.54 24.74 -3.03
N ARG A 537 -17.14 23.66 -3.55
CA ARG A 537 -17.88 22.68 -2.75
C ARG A 537 -16.96 21.96 -1.77
N ILE A 538 -15.79 21.48 -2.21
CA ILE A 538 -14.82 20.82 -1.31
C ILE A 538 -14.44 21.74 -0.14
N ILE A 539 -14.09 23.00 -0.43
CA ILE A 539 -13.71 23.98 0.62
C ILE A 539 -14.87 24.14 1.62
N LYS A 540 -16.09 24.29 1.13
CA LYS A 540 -17.28 24.43 1.96
C LYS A 540 -17.52 23.19 2.82
N ASP A 541 -17.44 22.01 2.23
CA ASP A 541 -17.69 20.73 2.90
C ASP A 541 -16.62 20.48 3.97
N ILE A 542 -15.35 20.79 3.71
CA ILE A 542 -14.28 20.74 4.72
C ILE A 542 -14.58 21.68 5.88
N VAL A 543 -14.80 22.97 5.61
CA VAL A 543 -15.08 23.94 6.68
C VAL A 543 -16.26 23.49 7.53
N LYS A 544 -17.33 23.02 6.91
CA LYS A 544 -18.56 22.60 7.61
C LYS A 544 -18.40 21.28 8.38
N LEU A 545 -17.87 20.24 7.74
CA LEU A 545 -17.76 18.89 8.32
C LEU A 545 -16.72 18.88 9.44
N TYR A 546 -15.55 19.45 9.20
CA TYR A 546 -14.44 19.40 10.13
C TYR A 546 -14.68 20.28 11.34
N TYR A 547 -15.25 21.47 11.14
CA TYR A 547 -15.65 22.32 12.27
C TYR A 547 -16.65 21.60 13.20
N LYS A 548 -17.52 20.75 12.64
CA LYS A 548 -18.48 19.95 13.41
C LYS A 548 -17.84 18.74 14.10
N GLN A 549 -16.94 18.02 13.41
CA GLN A 549 -16.49 16.67 13.77
C GLN A 549 -15.06 16.57 14.34
N LEU A 550 -14.15 17.48 13.99
CA LEU A 550 -12.69 17.40 14.25
C LEU A 550 -12.14 18.53 15.14
N HIS A 551 -13.04 19.33 15.71
CA HIS A 551 -12.77 20.51 16.56
C HIS A 551 -12.38 21.79 15.80
N ALA A 552 -12.61 22.91 16.49
CA ALA A 552 -12.36 24.26 16.02
C ALA A 552 -10.87 24.52 15.67
N GLU A 553 -9.94 23.85 16.36
CA GLU A 553 -8.51 24.07 16.15
C GLU A 553 -8.03 23.63 14.75
N ALA A 554 -8.66 22.61 14.16
CA ALA A 554 -8.32 22.12 12.82
C ALA A 554 -8.62 23.17 11.72
N ILE A 555 -9.78 23.84 11.79
CA ILE A 555 -10.08 24.93 10.84
C ILE A 555 -9.25 26.17 11.15
N ALA A 556 -8.95 26.44 12.43
CA ALA A 556 -8.08 27.54 12.81
C ALA A 556 -6.67 27.38 12.21
N SER A 557 -6.11 26.17 12.21
CA SER A 557 -4.80 25.89 11.60
C SER A 557 -4.81 26.15 10.10
N VAL A 558 -5.90 25.80 9.39
CA VAL A 558 -6.07 26.10 7.96
C VAL A 558 -6.13 27.61 7.70
N VAL A 559 -6.88 28.36 8.50
CA VAL A 559 -6.95 29.83 8.39
C VAL A 559 -5.57 30.46 8.61
N LEU A 560 -4.85 30.00 9.65
CA LEU A 560 -3.52 30.50 9.98
C LEU A 560 -2.49 30.21 8.88
N ASN A 561 -2.59 29.05 8.25
CA ASN A 561 -1.65 28.57 7.22
C ASN A 561 -2.08 28.84 5.78
N SER A 562 -3.14 29.63 5.59
CA SER A 562 -3.67 29.97 4.26
C SER A 562 -2.63 30.70 3.41
N PRO A 563 -2.39 30.30 2.15
CA PRO A 563 -1.29 30.83 1.34
C PRO A 563 -1.55 32.22 0.78
N SER A 564 -2.82 32.65 0.68
CA SER A 564 -3.17 33.99 0.24
C SER A 564 -4.21 34.61 1.17
N LEU A 565 -4.17 35.94 1.25
CA LEU A 565 -5.11 36.74 2.04
C LEU A 565 -6.56 36.54 1.58
N ASP A 566 -6.74 36.36 0.27
CA ASP A 566 -8.04 36.13 -0.32
C ASP A 566 -8.62 34.76 0.07
N PHE A 567 -7.82 33.70 -0.06
CA PHE A 567 -8.22 32.36 0.34
C PHE A 567 -8.54 32.29 1.84
N ARG A 568 -7.72 32.94 2.69
CA ARG A 568 -8.00 33.07 4.13
C ARG A 568 -9.35 33.75 4.38
N THR A 569 -9.61 34.87 3.70
CA THR A 569 -10.86 35.63 3.84
C THR A 569 -12.05 34.76 3.44
N HIS A 570 -11.91 33.94 2.39
CA HIS A 570 -12.95 33.04 1.93
C HIS A 570 -13.30 31.94 2.96
N ILE A 571 -12.28 31.33 3.56
CA ILE A 571 -12.47 30.32 4.62
C ILE A 571 -13.17 30.94 5.84
N LEU A 572 -12.69 32.11 6.28
CA LEU A 572 -13.31 32.85 7.38
C LEU A 572 -14.76 33.23 7.08
N GLN A 573 -15.05 33.70 5.87
CA GLN A 573 -16.42 33.99 5.43
C GLN A 573 -17.31 32.75 5.55
N TYR A 574 -16.90 31.59 5.04
CA TYR A 574 -17.71 30.38 5.15
C TYR A 574 -17.91 29.93 6.59
N ALA A 575 -16.84 29.91 7.40
CA ALA A 575 -16.94 29.53 8.81
C ALA A 575 -17.89 30.46 9.57
N THR A 576 -17.75 31.77 9.40
CA THR A 576 -18.61 32.77 10.01
C THR A 576 -20.06 32.63 9.53
N PHE A 577 -20.29 32.37 8.24
CA PHE A 577 -21.64 32.23 7.70
C PHE A 577 -22.35 30.96 8.18
N ASP A 578 -21.66 29.82 8.25
CA ASP A 578 -22.22 28.58 8.80
C ASP A 578 -22.55 28.78 10.29
N GLN A 579 -21.66 29.43 11.03
CA GLN A 579 -21.87 29.76 12.44
C GLN A 579 -23.07 30.70 12.67
N ILE A 580 -23.20 31.76 11.86
CA ILE A 580 -24.37 32.66 11.91
C ILE A 580 -25.64 31.87 11.61
N SER A 581 -25.63 30.98 10.61
CA SER A 581 -26.78 30.12 10.31
C SER A 581 -27.15 29.26 11.52
N CYS A 582 -26.18 28.57 12.14
CA CYS A 582 -26.44 27.76 13.33
C CYS A 582 -27.02 28.59 14.50
N LEU A 583 -26.52 29.80 14.73
CA LEU A 583 -27.04 30.70 15.76
C LEU A 583 -28.47 31.19 15.44
N VAL A 584 -28.76 31.53 14.18
CA VAL A 584 -30.10 31.94 13.74
C VAL A 584 -31.08 30.77 13.80
N ASP A 585 -30.70 29.60 13.30
CA ASP A 585 -31.51 28.38 13.33
C ASP A 585 -31.83 27.93 14.76
N SER A 586 -30.88 28.11 15.68
CA SER A 586 -31.10 27.86 17.12
C SER A 586 -32.20 28.74 17.72
N LYS A 587 -32.48 29.93 17.14
CA LYS A 587 -33.57 30.80 17.61
C LYS A 587 -34.94 30.21 17.28
N THR A 588 -35.02 29.38 16.25
CA THR A 588 -36.25 28.77 15.71
C THR A 588 -36.41 27.28 16.04
N LEU A 589 -35.46 26.68 16.77
CA LEU A 589 -35.46 25.27 17.13
C LEU A 589 -36.67 24.94 18.04
N ILE A 590 -37.49 23.97 17.64
CA ILE A 590 -38.60 23.43 18.45
C ILE A 590 -38.00 22.36 19.39
N ALA A 591 -37.45 22.80 20.51
CA ALA A 591 -36.88 21.93 21.55
C ALA A 591 -37.21 22.49 22.94
N SER A 592 -36.92 21.72 24.00
CA SER A 592 -37.06 22.25 25.35
C SER A 592 -36.12 23.44 25.56
N HIS A 593 -36.49 24.35 26.47
CA HIS A 593 -35.71 25.55 26.77
C HIS A 593 -34.26 25.21 27.18
N PHE A 594 -34.08 24.11 27.93
CA PHE A 594 -32.77 23.64 28.37
C PHE A 594 -31.92 23.13 27.21
N GLU A 595 -32.46 22.27 26.34
CA GLU A 595 -31.74 21.75 25.17
C GLU A 595 -31.33 22.87 24.22
N ARG A 596 -32.20 23.87 24.02
CA ARG A 596 -31.89 25.03 23.20
C ARG A 596 -30.73 25.85 23.77
N ILE A 597 -30.72 26.07 25.08
CA ILE A 597 -29.61 26.77 25.75
C ILE A 597 -28.31 25.97 25.65
N THR A 598 -28.33 24.66 25.91
CA THR A 598 -27.14 23.81 25.81
C THR A 598 -26.59 23.80 24.38
N TYR A 599 -27.47 23.69 23.37
CA TYR A 599 -27.07 23.77 21.96
C TYR A 599 -26.43 25.12 21.61
N GLN A 600 -27.02 26.23 22.06
CA GLN A 600 -26.48 27.58 21.85
C GLN A 600 -25.14 27.79 22.57
N HIS A 601 -25.01 27.24 23.78
CA HIS A 601 -23.75 27.26 24.53
C HIS A 601 -22.64 26.52 23.78
N ASP A 602 -22.91 25.32 23.26
CA ASP A 602 -21.91 24.52 22.55
C ASP A 602 -21.46 25.18 21.24
N ILE A 603 -22.41 25.80 20.51
CA ILE A 603 -22.14 26.60 19.33
C ILE A 603 -21.19 27.76 19.66
N LEU A 604 -21.48 28.51 20.73
CA LEU A 604 -20.66 29.65 21.15
C LEU A 604 -19.29 29.20 21.65
N PHE A 605 -19.24 28.17 22.50
CA PHE A 605 -18.00 27.64 23.05
C PHE A 605 -17.03 27.17 21.95
N LYS A 606 -17.53 26.45 20.94
CA LYS A 606 -16.72 26.05 19.78
C LYS A 606 -16.16 27.26 19.02
N TRP A 607 -16.98 28.29 18.82
CA TRP A 607 -16.53 29.51 18.12
C TRP A 607 -15.52 30.31 18.92
N VAL A 608 -15.68 30.39 20.24
CA VAL A 608 -14.73 31.10 21.11
C VAL A 608 -13.38 30.40 21.08
N LYS A 609 -13.34 29.06 21.14
CA LYS A 609 -12.10 28.30 20.94
C LYS A 609 -11.48 28.60 19.58
N PHE A 610 -12.25 28.51 18.49
CA PHE A 610 -11.79 28.83 17.14
C PHE A 610 -11.17 30.23 17.04
N ALA A 611 -11.91 31.25 17.49
CA ALA A 611 -11.48 32.64 17.46
C ALA A 611 -10.25 32.88 18.33
N TYR A 612 -10.17 32.23 19.51
CA TYR A 612 -9.03 32.32 20.39
C TYR A 612 -7.78 31.68 19.78
N SER A 613 -7.90 30.50 19.14
CA SER A 613 -6.78 29.83 18.46
C SER A 613 -6.21 30.66 17.30
N ILE A 614 -7.06 31.39 16.56
CA ILE A 614 -6.59 32.32 15.52
C ILE A 614 -5.93 33.53 16.18
N PHE A 615 -6.58 34.11 17.19
CA PHE A 615 -6.06 35.27 17.92
C PHE A 615 -4.68 35.00 18.51
N SER A 616 -4.50 33.90 19.24
CA SER A 616 -3.25 33.59 19.95
C SER A 616 -2.05 33.42 19.03
N ASN A 617 -2.29 33.02 17.78
CA ASN A 617 -1.26 32.76 16.78
C ASN A 617 -1.18 33.84 15.68
N THR A 618 -1.95 34.93 15.81
CA THR A 618 -1.86 36.09 14.91
C THR A 618 -0.97 37.13 15.56
N HIS A 619 0.28 37.26 15.10
CA HIS A 619 1.27 38.14 15.74
C HIS A 619 1.36 39.55 15.12
N SER A 620 0.43 39.93 14.25
CA SER A 620 0.44 41.23 13.56
C SER A 620 -0.87 42.00 13.72
N ASN A 621 -0.77 43.32 13.90
CA ASN A 621 -1.92 44.22 13.96
C ASN A 621 -2.75 44.17 12.66
N ASP A 622 -2.10 44.10 11.51
CA ASP A 622 -2.79 43.98 10.22
C ASP A 622 -3.60 42.69 10.13
N GLY A 623 -3.08 41.58 10.68
CA GLY A 623 -3.81 40.33 10.81
C GLY A 623 -5.07 40.48 11.66
N TYR A 624 -4.96 41.12 12.83
CA TYR A 624 -6.10 41.40 13.70
C TYR A 624 -7.15 42.27 13.00
N GLN A 625 -6.73 43.37 12.35
CA GLN A 625 -7.63 44.28 11.64
C GLN A 625 -8.43 43.58 10.55
N ARG A 626 -7.79 42.71 9.77
CA ARG A 626 -8.42 41.96 8.68
C ARG A 626 -9.44 40.95 9.19
N ASP A 627 -9.09 40.19 10.22
CA ASP A 627 -9.91 39.06 10.68
C ASP A 627 -11.05 39.50 11.63
N ALA A 628 -10.98 40.75 12.14
CA ALA A 628 -11.91 41.30 13.12
C ALA A 628 -13.39 41.12 12.76
N PRO A 629 -13.87 41.48 11.54
CA PRO A 629 -15.30 41.37 11.23
C PRO A 629 -15.81 39.93 11.35
N PHE A 630 -15.00 38.95 10.94
CA PHE A 630 -15.39 37.55 10.90
C PHE A 630 -15.43 36.92 12.28
N LEU A 631 -14.42 37.17 13.12
CA LEU A 631 -14.26 36.53 14.43
C LEU A 631 -15.16 37.15 15.49
N VAL A 632 -15.40 38.46 15.42
CA VAL A 632 -16.22 39.20 16.38
C VAL A 632 -17.72 39.00 16.15
N CYS A 633 -18.15 38.86 14.88
CA CYS A 633 -19.58 38.83 14.54
C CYS A 633 -20.37 37.74 15.27
N PRO A 634 -19.98 36.45 15.27
CA PRO A 634 -20.76 35.42 15.96
C PRO A 634 -20.76 35.58 17.49
N ILE A 635 -19.69 36.15 18.07
CA ILE A 635 -19.64 36.46 19.51
C ILE A 635 -20.66 37.56 19.84
N LEU A 636 -20.69 38.65 19.09
CA LEU A 636 -21.67 39.73 19.29
C LEU A 636 -23.10 39.24 19.08
N LEU A 637 -23.34 38.43 18.04
CA LEU A 637 -24.65 37.85 17.79
C LEU A 637 -25.10 36.97 18.97
N SER A 638 -24.19 36.20 19.58
CA SER A 638 -24.52 35.39 20.75
C SER A 638 -24.90 36.21 21.99
N HIS A 639 -24.36 37.43 22.17
CA HIS A 639 -24.75 38.32 23.26
C HIS A 639 -26.20 38.83 23.15
N THR A 640 -26.82 38.74 21.97
CA THR A 640 -28.25 39.02 21.78
C THR A 640 -29.14 37.92 22.36
N LEU A 641 -28.59 36.73 22.61
CA LEU A 641 -29.27 35.60 23.24
C LEU A 641 -29.11 35.74 24.76
N LYS A 642 -30.18 36.17 25.45
CA LYS A 642 -30.22 36.19 26.92
C LYS A 642 -29.89 34.79 27.45
N ASP A 643 -29.15 34.73 28.56
CA ASP A 643 -28.76 33.52 29.30
C ASP A 643 -27.58 32.69 28.75
N VAL A 644 -27.19 32.79 27.48
CA VAL A 644 -26.12 31.94 26.90
C VAL A 644 -24.72 32.30 27.40
N THR A 645 -24.40 33.60 27.48
CA THR A 645 -23.04 34.04 27.87
C THR A 645 -22.77 33.91 29.37
N GLY A 646 -23.81 33.79 30.20
CA GLY A 646 -23.69 33.54 31.64
C GLY A 646 -23.29 32.10 31.96
N ILE A 647 -23.55 31.16 31.05
CA ILE A 647 -23.35 29.72 31.23
C ILE A 647 -21.95 29.27 30.80
N LEU A 648 -21.24 30.08 30.01
CA LEU A 648 -19.84 29.83 29.68
C LEU A 648 -18.98 29.67 30.95
N ASN A 649 -18.03 28.73 30.92
CA ASN A 649 -17.04 28.59 31.98
C ASN A 649 -16.20 29.89 32.14
N SER A 650 -15.54 30.04 33.29
CA SER A 650 -14.80 31.26 33.63
C SER A 650 -13.75 31.62 32.57
N ASP A 651 -13.12 30.62 31.97
CA ASP A 651 -12.02 30.80 31.04
C ASP A 651 -12.53 31.24 29.66
N SER A 652 -13.61 30.64 29.15
CA SER A 652 -14.22 31.06 27.88
C SER A 652 -14.78 32.46 27.96
N ARG A 653 -15.32 32.88 29.12
CA ARG A 653 -15.75 34.27 29.34
C ARG A 653 -14.58 35.26 29.29
N LYS A 654 -13.45 34.92 29.93
CA LYS A 654 -12.23 35.73 29.85
C LYS A 654 -11.72 35.81 28.40
N GLN A 655 -11.71 34.68 27.68
CA GLN A 655 -11.32 34.63 26.28
C GLN A 655 -12.23 35.50 25.39
N CYS A 656 -13.56 35.42 25.55
CA CYS A 656 -14.50 36.28 24.83
C CYS A 656 -14.21 37.77 25.04
N ALA A 657 -14.12 38.19 26.31
CA ALA A 657 -13.87 39.59 26.65
C ALA A 657 -12.53 40.07 26.10
N HIS A 658 -11.51 39.21 26.16
CA HIS A 658 -10.18 39.50 25.62
C HIS A 658 -10.21 39.67 24.09
N ILE A 659 -10.82 38.73 23.36
CA ILE A 659 -10.99 38.80 21.90
C ILE A 659 -11.71 40.08 21.49
N LEU A 660 -12.87 40.37 22.09
CA LEU A 660 -13.67 41.56 21.76
C LEU A 660 -12.87 42.85 21.98
N LYS A 661 -12.14 42.95 23.10
CA LYS A 661 -11.30 44.11 23.41
C LYS A 661 -10.18 44.29 22.39
N MET A 662 -9.39 43.24 22.17
CA MET A 662 -8.20 43.31 21.33
C MET A 662 -8.53 43.60 19.86
N TYR A 663 -9.56 42.96 19.30
CA TYR A 663 -9.98 43.25 17.92
C TYR A 663 -10.60 44.65 17.78
N LYS A 664 -11.32 45.15 18.79
CA LYS A 664 -11.83 46.52 18.78
C LYS A 664 -10.68 47.54 18.79
N GLU A 665 -9.69 47.35 19.65
CA GLU A 665 -8.49 48.20 19.69
C GLU A 665 -7.70 48.15 18.38
N ALA A 666 -7.53 46.96 17.79
CA ALA A 666 -6.83 46.81 16.52
C ALA A 666 -7.51 47.57 15.37
N VAL A 667 -8.84 47.49 15.25
CA VAL A 667 -9.62 48.20 14.22
C VAL A 667 -9.59 49.72 14.46
N ALA A 668 -9.61 50.18 15.71
CA ALA A 668 -9.51 51.60 16.04
C ALA A 668 -8.17 52.22 15.60
N LEU A 669 -7.10 51.41 15.55
CA LEU A 669 -5.76 51.82 15.12
C LEU A 669 -5.57 51.84 13.59
N VAL A 670 -6.59 51.49 12.80
CA VAL A 670 -6.51 51.52 11.32
C VAL A 670 -6.41 52.96 10.82
N THR A 671 -5.22 53.34 10.36
CA THR A 671 -4.95 54.66 9.77
C THR A 671 -5.12 54.68 8.25
N CYS A 672 -4.94 53.53 7.58
CA CYS A 672 -5.10 53.42 6.13
C CYS A 672 -6.58 53.48 5.71
N LYS A 673 -6.91 54.44 4.84
CA LYS A 673 -8.29 54.67 4.37
C LYS A 673 -8.85 53.47 3.59
N GLU A 674 -8.04 52.82 2.76
CA GLU A 674 -8.47 51.66 1.97
C GLU A 674 -8.79 50.45 2.84
N THR A 675 -7.92 50.15 3.82
CA THR A 675 -8.16 49.08 4.81
C THR A 675 -9.42 49.35 5.61
N ARG A 676 -9.64 50.59 6.05
CA ARG A 676 -10.83 51.00 6.80
C ARG A 676 -12.11 50.82 5.97
N LEU A 677 -12.10 51.22 4.69
CA LEU A 677 -13.24 51.03 3.77
C LEU A 677 -13.53 49.55 3.55
N ARG A 678 -12.50 48.72 3.39
CA ARG A 678 -12.66 47.27 3.22
C ARG A 678 -13.27 46.61 4.47
N ILE A 679 -12.81 46.98 5.67
CA ILE A 679 -13.38 46.49 6.93
C ILE A 679 -14.85 46.93 7.03
N LEU A 680 -15.15 48.19 6.71
CA LEU A 680 -16.52 48.71 6.71
C LEU A 680 -17.44 47.94 5.76
N GLU A 681 -16.99 47.65 4.53
CA GLU A 681 -17.74 46.85 3.55
C GLU A 681 -18.01 45.43 4.06
N LEU A 682 -17.00 44.78 4.66
CA LEU A 682 -17.17 43.45 5.27
C LEU A 682 -18.16 43.46 6.43
N CYS A 683 -18.10 44.48 7.29
CA CYS A 683 -19.04 44.67 8.40
C CYS A 683 -20.48 44.86 7.87
N TYR A 684 -20.69 45.66 6.83
CA TYR A 684 -22.02 45.83 6.22
C TYR A 684 -22.58 44.52 5.64
N ASN A 685 -21.74 43.74 4.96
CA ASN A 685 -22.15 42.46 4.38
C ASN A 685 -22.54 41.45 5.47
N LEU A 686 -21.81 41.44 6.60
CA LEU A 686 -22.12 40.59 7.75
C LEU A 686 -23.38 41.06 8.50
N ASP A 687 -23.51 42.36 8.79
CA ASP A 687 -24.68 42.95 9.45
C ASP A 687 -25.97 42.68 8.64
N LYS A 688 -25.90 42.72 7.30
CA LYS A 688 -27.03 42.35 6.42
C LYS A 688 -27.41 40.87 6.57
N LYS A 689 -26.46 40.00 6.87
CA LYS A 689 -26.68 38.54 6.92
C LYS A 689 -27.14 38.06 8.29
N THR A 690 -26.78 38.74 9.38
CA THR A 690 -27.28 38.43 10.73
C THR A 690 -28.77 38.74 10.88
N MET A 691 -29.31 39.68 10.10
CA MET A 691 -30.71 40.13 10.14
C MET A 691 -31.17 40.57 11.55
N ASP A 692 -30.24 40.93 12.43
CA ASP A 692 -30.51 41.34 13.81
C ASP A 692 -29.97 42.76 14.06
N PRO A 693 -30.84 43.78 14.18
CA PRO A 693 -30.43 45.16 14.34
C PRO A 693 -29.70 45.45 15.66
N SER A 694 -29.77 44.52 16.62
CA SER A 694 -29.04 44.62 17.90
C SER A 694 -27.58 44.16 17.79
N CYS A 695 -27.23 43.42 16.74
CA CYS A 695 -25.86 43.03 16.42
C CYS A 695 -25.34 43.84 15.22
N SER A 696 -24.74 45.01 15.49
CA SER A 696 -24.08 45.82 14.46
C SER A 696 -22.58 45.93 14.68
N LEU A 697 -21.81 45.35 13.76
CA LEU A 697 -20.35 45.45 13.73
C LEU A 697 -19.88 46.87 13.46
N VAL A 698 -20.59 47.59 12.59
CA VAL A 698 -20.26 49.00 12.27
C VAL A 698 -20.30 49.86 13.53
N LYS A 699 -21.35 49.69 14.36
CA LYS A 699 -21.46 50.36 15.66
C LYS A 699 -20.42 49.85 16.66
N PHE A 700 -20.17 48.54 16.71
CA PHE A 700 -19.21 47.98 17.66
C PHE A 700 -17.78 48.51 17.46
N PHE A 701 -17.34 48.61 16.20
CA PHE A 701 -16.00 49.09 15.83
C PHE A 701 -15.90 50.62 15.68
N ASP A 702 -16.98 51.37 15.94
CA ASP A 702 -17.01 52.83 15.79
C ASP A 702 -16.54 53.30 14.38
N LEU A 703 -16.93 52.54 13.34
CA LEU A 703 -16.59 52.83 11.96
C LEU A 703 -17.54 53.92 11.42
N LYS A 704 -16.95 54.96 10.82
CA LYS A 704 -17.63 56.14 10.27
C LYS A 704 -17.26 56.29 8.81
#